data_AF-A0A7S0WDK5-F1
#
_entry.id   AF-A0A7S0WDK5-F1
#
_cell.length_a   1.000
_cell.length_b   1.000
_cell.length_c   1.000
_cell.angle_alpha   90.00
_cell.angle_beta   90.00
_cell.angle_gamma   90.00
#
_symmetry.space_group_name_H-M   'P 1'
#
loop_
_entity.id
_entity.type
_entity.pdbx_description
1 polymer ?
#
loop_
_entity_poly.entity_id
_entity_poly.type
_entity_poly.pdbx_seq_one_letter_code
_entity_poly.pdbx_strand_id
1 'polypeptide(L)'
;KKDKKEKKTPKRSSSPSSSGDETKSSKKAKTSAAPADVDDASSVRVRITGLTKTANAATLSTFLSLAKDDVVVGLWGTSGRGPKPPGGHAFVDNVSAKDANALIKKFDGASVDGETIKVMVDDGSAAEAEAARTPKAPASASRPPLFGGGASLTNAPMFNGSTPGEVRADDWACGACGCSNFARRTSCFRCAAPKSAVTSAGPKTAVNTAAARAPAQGSIQEGYEVFLKYLPHSASEEEVTNYFADCGAIVGQARLLRDQLSGQSKGAGFVTFVNEQGRMEALKRDGSRFGGRNVSVTVAKKSTFGVRATEQAYGTHTPAMLAETIAGLVAPDRSGVYVDGTFGRGGHSRGILAALSPEGRLHAFDMDPEAIKVGRELEKEDARFTIHHAPFGQMSQVLKPLGIEPSGVFLDLGISSPQFDDATRGFRPEQDGPLDLRFDVERGMPASEYLRSVSRDELRRVIHEYGETTDPSAARRITDAIVIAREAGMLPSTTKDFAALVARAKGKEYQMMHPAKLTFQALRIVLNQEFDEMRRGMFGAFEIMPEHGRLGILTWKHSECAIVVDFYRDYEVVRDDFPLWQWAQSAYGEKCSKKLERKWGMHMDDAQRPSESETRANSRSRSATLHILRKRHAVRISDLERFAYKIKGWGKIAEPAPPPAVTFKYDI
;
A
#
# COMPACT_ATOMS: atom_id res chain seq x y z
N LYS A 1 22.21 -62.54 -29.16
CA LYS A 1 22.15 -63.87 -28.51
C LYS A 1 21.00 -63.83 -27.50
N LYS A 2 20.10 -64.84 -27.49
CA LYS A 2 19.11 -65.28 -26.46
C LYS A 2 18.66 -64.27 -25.38
N ASP A 3 17.40 -64.06 -25.05
CA ASP A 3 16.08 -64.72 -25.27
C ASP A 3 14.98 -63.67 -24.87
N LYS A 4 13.63 -63.77 -24.89
CA LYS A 4 12.49 -64.66 -25.30
C LYS A 4 11.21 -63.75 -25.15
N LYS A 5 10.00 -63.96 -25.69
CA LYS A 5 9.37 -64.80 -26.74
C LYS A 5 8.04 -64.09 -27.16
N GLU A 6 7.34 -64.56 -28.20
CA GLU A 6 6.12 -63.95 -28.77
C GLU A 6 4.75 -64.42 -28.22
N LYS A 7 3.74 -63.51 -28.35
CA LYS A 7 2.33 -63.68 -28.79
C LYS A 7 1.49 -64.93 -28.42
N LYS A 8 0.25 -64.74 -27.92
CA LYS A 8 -1.02 -64.79 -28.72
C LYS A 8 -2.34 -64.55 -27.92
N THR A 9 -3.40 -64.19 -28.66
CA THR A 9 -4.85 -63.99 -28.36
C THR A 9 -5.64 -65.32 -28.24
N PRO A 10 -6.91 -65.42 -27.70
CA PRO A 10 -8.15 -65.05 -28.47
C PRO A 10 -9.56 -64.84 -27.76
N LYS A 11 -10.53 -64.29 -28.55
CA LYS A 11 -12.03 -64.46 -28.53
C LYS A 11 -12.86 -63.83 -27.38
N ARG A 12 -14.07 -63.24 -27.55
CA ARG A 12 -15.35 -63.51 -28.32
C ARG A 12 -16.27 -64.48 -27.53
N SER A 13 -17.59 -64.37 -27.40
CA SER A 13 -18.72 -63.70 -28.13
C SER A 13 -19.53 -62.70 -27.24
N SER A 14 -20.82 -62.32 -27.37
CA SER A 14 -22.01 -62.70 -28.21
C SER A 14 -23.06 -61.57 -28.36
N SER A 15 -24.20 -61.87 -29.00
CA SER A 15 -25.49 -61.11 -29.04
C SER A 15 -26.59 -61.88 -28.24
N PRO A 16 -27.82 -61.37 -28.01
CA PRO A 16 -28.91 -61.08 -29.01
C PRO A 16 -29.40 -59.60 -28.93
N SER A 17 -30.21 -58.97 -29.80
CA SER A 17 -31.21 -59.33 -30.84
C SER A 17 -32.69 -59.47 -30.41
N SER A 18 -33.45 -58.36 -30.49
CA SER A 18 -34.93 -58.26 -30.59
C SER A 18 -35.29 -56.81 -30.98
N SER A 19 -35.76 -56.52 -32.21
CA SER A 19 -37.19 -56.43 -32.62
C SER A 19 -38.04 -55.42 -31.81
N GLY A 20 -38.77 -54.50 -32.42
CA GLY A 20 -38.98 -54.25 -33.85
C GLY A 20 -40.03 -53.13 -34.10
N ASP A 21 -40.39 -52.93 -35.37
CA ASP A 21 -41.49 -52.11 -35.93
C ASP A 21 -41.52 -50.61 -35.57
N GLU A 22 -41.65 -49.68 -36.53
CA GLU A 22 -42.83 -49.41 -37.39
C GLU A 22 -44.11 -49.07 -36.56
N THR A 23 -44.84 -47.98 -36.82
CA THR A 23 -45.23 -47.45 -38.13
C THR A 23 -45.48 -45.92 -38.15
N LYS A 24 -45.13 -45.32 -39.30
CA LYS A 24 -45.86 -44.33 -40.14
C LYS A 24 -47.01 -43.46 -39.59
N SER A 25 -47.08 -42.26 -40.19
CA SER A 25 -48.28 -41.45 -40.54
C SER A 25 -48.92 -40.53 -39.48
N SER A 26 -49.61 -39.43 -39.87
CA SER A 26 -49.47 -38.55 -41.07
C SER A 26 -50.41 -37.34 -40.98
N LYS A 27 -49.97 -36.16 -41.49
CA LYS A 27 -50.81 -34.95 -41.75
C LYS A 27 -51.39 -34.32 -40.46
N LYS A 28 -51.89 -33.08 -40.40
CA LYS A 28 -52.23 -32.09 -41.45
C LYS A 28 -51.99 -30.66 -40.89
N ALA A 29 -51.83 -29.66 -41.76
CA ALA A 29 -51.77 -28.23 -41.36
C ALA A 29 -53.13 -27.74 -40.79
N LYS A 30 -53.28 -26.57 -40.13
CA LYS A 30 -52.74 -25.23 -40.48
C LYS A 30 -53.04 -24.21 -39.36
N THR A 31 -52.23 -23.13 -39.23
CA THR A 31 -52.49 -21.83 -38.53
C THR A 31 -52.94 -21.86 -37.05
N SER A 32 -52.39 -21.08 -36.12
CA SER A 32 -52.12 -19.63 -36.19
C SER A 32 -51.12 -19.12 -35.10
N ALA A 33 -50.64 -17.89 -35.27
CA ALA A 33 -50.07 -16.97 -34.26
C ALA A 33 -49.03 -17.51 -33.24
N ALA A 34 -47.78 -17.07 -33.39
CA ALA A 34 -46.74 -17.21 -32.36
C ALA A 34 -46.58 -15.93 -31.54
N PRO A 35 -46.41 -16.01 -30.20
CA PRO A 35 -45.48 -15.17 -29.46
C PRO A 35 -44.06 -15.78 -29.53
N ALA A 36 -43.02 -14.97 -29.27
CA ALA A 36 -41.63 -15.43 -29.37
C ALA A 36 -41.20 -16.32 -28.19
N ASP A 37 -40.31 -17.27 -28.47
CA ASP A 37 -39.51 -17.94 -27.44
C ASP A 37 -38.61 -16.93 -26.71
N VAL A 38 -38.30 -17.21 -25.43
CA VAL A 38 -37.41 -16.40 -24.59
C VAL A 38 -36.15 -17.21 -24.28
N ASP A 39 -34.97 -16.65 -24.55
CA ASP A 39 -33.69 -17.34 -24.41
C ASP A 39 -33.41 -17.79 -22.96
N ASP A 40 -33.16 -19.10 -22.79
CA ASP A 40 -32.84 -19.78 -21.51
C ASP A 40 -31.38 -19.54 -21.07
N ALA A 41 -30.93 -18.28 -21.16
CA ALA A 41 -29.52 -17.87 -21.05
C ALA A 41 -29.23 -16.86 -19.90
N SER A 42 -30.25 -16.44 -19.15
CA SER A 42 -30.06 -15.56 -17.99
C SER A 42 -29.67 -16.36 -16.74
N SER A 43 -28.48 -16.08 -16.20
CA SER A 43 -28.07 -16.60 -14.90
C SER A 43 -28.68 -15.77 -13.77
N VAL A 44 -29.09 -16.44 -12.69
CA VAL A 44 -29.93 -15.90 -11.62
C VAL A 44 -29.29 -16.18 -10.27
N ARG A 45 -29.47 -15.26 -9.32
CA ARG A 45 -29.07 -15.45 -7.92
C ARG A 45 -30.19 -16.12 -7.14
N VAL A 46 -29.86 -17.17 -6.38
CA VAL A 46 -30.76 -17.81 -5.42
C VAL A 46 -30.36 -17.36 -4.01
N ARG A 47 -31.33 -16.94 -3.19
CA ARG A 47 -31.16 -16.58 -1.79
C ARG A 47 -31.79 -17.61 -0.88
N ILE A 48 -31.07 -17.96 0.18
CA ILE A 48 -31.49 -18.86 1.24
C ILE A 48 -31.56 -18.05 2.54
N THR A 49 -32.61 -18.23 3.33
CA THR A 49 -32.86 -17.55 4.61
C THR A 49 -33.36 -18.54 5.66
N GLY A 50 -33.39 -18.15 6.94
CA GLY A 50 -33.73 -19.09 8.04
C GLY A 50 -32.55 -19.97 8.49
N LEU A 51 -31.32 -19.53 8.25
CA LEU A 51 -30.11 -20.28 8.60
C LEU A 51 -29.75 -20.14 10.08
N THR A 52 -29.32 -21.24 10.71
CA THR A 52 -28.73 -21.28 12.04
C THR A 52 -27.38 -20.55 12.10
N LYS A 53 -26.95 -20.18 13.31
CA LYS A 53 -25.63 -19.56 13.59
C LYS A 53 -24.43 -20.51 13.42
N THR A 54 -24.69 -21.75 13.00
CA THR A 54 -23.72 -22.82 12.73
C THR A 54 -23.60 -23.15 11.24
N ALA A 55 -24.62 -22.79 10.44
CA ALA A 55 -24.64 -23.02 9.00
C ALA A 55 -23.54 -22.24 8.27
N ASN A 56 -22.63 -22.97 7.64
CA ASN A 56 -21.53 -22.43 6.85
C ASN A 56 -21.57 -23.00 5.41
N ALA A 57 -20.71 -22.48 4.53
CA ALA A 57 -20.69 -22.85 3.12
C ALA A 57 -20.53 -24.36 2.86
N ALA A 58 -19.76 -25.08 3.69
CA ALA A 58 -19.58 -26.53 3.52
C ALA A 58 -20.81 -27.34 3.98
N THR A 59 -21.51 -26.89 5.03
CA THR A 59 -22.81 -27.48 5.42
C THR A 59 -23.82 -27.33 4.28
N LEU A 60 -23.92 -26.13 3.70
CA LEU A 60 -24.90 -25.82 2.68
C LEU A 60 -24.57 -26.43 1.31
N SER A 61 -23.29 -26.44 0.88
CA SER A 61 -22.90 -27.10 -0.37
C SER A 61 -23.20 -28.60 -0.31
N THR A 62 -22.94 -29.24 0.84
CA THR A 62 -23.26 -30.66 1.06
C THR A 62 -24.78 -30.91 1.04
N PHE A 63 -25.56 -30.10 1.77
CA PHE A 63 -27.02 -30.25 1.84
C PHE A 63 -27.71 -30.02 0.48
N LEU A 64 -27.32 -28.98 -0.24
CA LEU A 64 -27.90 -28.62 -1.54
C LEU A 64 -27.38 -29.49 -2.70
N SER A 65 -26.30 -30.24 -2.48
CA SER A 65 -25.56 -30.99 -3.51
C SER A 65 -24.93 -30.08 -4.58
N LEU A 66 -24.34 -28.96 -4.16
CA LEU A 66 -23.67 -27.96 -5.00
C LEU A 66 -22.16 -27.94 -4.75
N ALA A 67 -21.38 -27.34 -5.66
CA ALA A 67 -19.96 -27.08 -5.39
C ALA A 67 -19.82 -26.02 -4.28
N LYS A 68 -18.76 -26.13 -3.48
CA LYS A 68 -18.56 -25.29 -2.30
C LYS A 68 -18.33 -23.82 -2.65
N ASP A 69 -17.69 -23.56 -3.78
CA ASP A 69 -17.25 -22.23 -4.19
C ASP A 69 -18.38 -21.40 -4.84
N ASP A 70 -19.51 -22.04 -5.19
CA ASP A 70 -20.72 -21.38 -5.70
C ASP A 70 -21.61 -20.79 -4.56
N VAL A 71 -21.33 -21.14 -3.29
CA VAL A 71 -22.19 -20.85 -2.14
C VAL A 71 -21.58 -19.77 -1.22
N VAL A 72 -22.08 -18.53 -1.35
CA VAL A 72 -21.62 -17.37 -0.58
C VAL A 72 -22.52 -17.12 0.62
N VAL A 73 -22.06 -17.45 1.84
CA VAL A 73 -22.86 -17.26 3.06
C VAL A 73 -22.71 -15.85 3.62
N GLY A 74 -23.83 -15.16 3.84
CA GLY A 74 -23.90 -13.80 4.37
C GLY A 74 -23.89 -13.75 5.90
N LEU A 75 -23.27 -12.68 6.43
CA LEU A 75 -23.24 -12.34 7.84
C LEU A 75 -24.42 -11.43 8.22
N TRP A 76 -24.86 -11.50 9.48
CA TRP A 76 -25.79 -10.52 10.05
C TRP A 76 -25.17 -9.11 10.11
N GLY A 77 -26.01 -8.09 9.99
CA GLY A 77 -25.65 -6.68 9.79
C GLY A 77 -24.56 -6.10 10.72
N THR A 78 -23.86 -5.09 10.20
CA THR A 78 -22.60 -4.56 10.76
C THR A 78 -22.81 -3.59 11.93
N SER A 79 -23.16 -4.12 13.10
CA SER A 79 -22.95 -3.45 14.39
C SER A 79 -22.54 -4.45 15.49
N GLY A 80 -21.81 -3.98 16.50
CA GLY A 80 -21.27 -4.80 17.60
C GLY A 80 -19.89 -5.44 17.31
N ARG A 81 -18.96 -5.31 18.27
CA ARG A 81 -17.58 -5.83 18.18
C ARG A 81 -17.47 -7.21 18.84
N GLY A 82 -16.74 -8.12 18.22
CA GLY A 82 -16.52 -9.50 18.68
C GLY A 82 -16.45 -10.46 17.48
N PRO A 83 -15.84 -11.66 17.61
CA PRO A 83 -15.82 -12.64 16.54
C PRO A 83 -17.25 -13.18 16.30
N LYS A 84 -17.77 -13.03 15.08
CA LYS A 84 -19.10 -13.51 14.68
C LYS A 84 -18.99 -14.67 13.68
N PRO A 85 -19.67 -15.81 13.90
CA PRO A 85 -19.83 -16.84 12.88
C PRO A 85 -20.84 -16.40 11.79
N PRO A 86 -20.84 -17.04 10.60
CA PRO A 86 -21.86 -16.86 9.57
C PRO A 86 -23.22 -17.44 10.00
N GLY A 87 -24.27 -17.16 9.22
CA GLY A 87 -25.60 -17.76 9.43
C GLY A 87 -26.71 -16.74 9.65
N GLY A 88 -27.22 -16.17 8.55
CA GLY A 88 -28.47 -15.42 8.54
C GLY A 88 -29.16 -15.52 7.18
N HIS A 89 -28.37 -15.46 6.12
CA HIS A 89 -28.78 -15.78 4.76
C HIS A 89 -27.56 -16.30 3.97
N ALA A 90 -27.79 -16.98 2.86
CA ALA A 90 -26.76 -17.35 1.90
C ALA A 90 -27.23 -17.04 0.48
N PHE A 91 -26.29 -16.88 -0.43
CA PHE A 91 -26.54 -16.70 -1.85
C PHE A 91 -25.84 -17.81 -2.63
N VAL A 92 -26.50 -18.28 -3.68
CA VAL A 92 -25.86 -19.08 -4.74
C VAL A 92 -25.90 -18.22 -6.00
N ASP A 93 -24.74 -17.93 -6.55
CA ASP A 93 -24.59 -17.07 -7.73
C ASP A 93 -24.55 -17.89 -9.03
N ASN A 94 -24.88 -17.23 -10.15
CA ASN A 94 -24.80 -17.78 -11.51
C ASN A 94 -25.63 -19.06 -11.80
N VAL A 95 -26.71 -19.33 -11.05
CA VAL A 95 -27.57 -20.50 -11.25
C VAL A 95 -28.44 -20.31 -12.50
N SER A 96 -28.69 -21.35 -13.30
CA SER A 96 -29.66 -21.23 -14.42
C SER A 96 -31.08 -21.01 -13.90
N ALA A 97 -31.95 -20.34 -14.66
CA ALA A 97 -33.34 -20.14 -14.26
C ALA A 97 -34.08 -21.48 -13.99
N LYS A 98 -33.71 -22.53 -14.73
CA LYS A 98 -34.22 -23.90 -14.57
C LYS A 98 -33.76 -24.55 -13.28
N ASP A 99 -32.48 -24.45 -12.95
CA ASP A 99 -31.89 -25.06 -11.74
C ASP A 99 -32.27 -24.29 -10.47
N ALA A 100 -32.44 -22.96 -10.57
CA ALA A 100 -32.98 -22.14 -9.49
C ALA A 100 -34.40 -22.58 -9.09
N ASN A 101 -35.27 -22.81 -10.07
CA ASN A 101 -36.61 -23.36 -9.83
C ASN A 101 -36.57 -24.80 -9.27
N ALA A 102 -35.60 -25.62 -9.69
CA ALA A 102 -35.41 -26.97 -9.15
C ALA A 102 -34.93 -26.95 -7.68
N LEU A 103 -34.02 -26.04 -7.32
CA LEU A 103 -33.56 -25.83 -5.94
C LEU A 103 -34.71 -25.37 -5.02
N ILE A 104 -35.49 -24.38 -5.44
CA ILE A 104 -36.66 -23.90 -4.69
C ILE A 104 -37.65 -25.05 -4.47
N LYS A 105 -38.04 -25.75 -5.53
CA LYS A 105 -39.01 -26.86 -5.45
C LYS A 105 -38.53 -28.05 -4.60
N LYS A 106 -37.22 -28.20 -4.39
CA LYS A 106 -36.62 -29.31 -3.63
C LYS A 106 -36.27 -28.96 -2.18
N PHE A 107 -35.96 -27.70 -1.89
CA PHE A 107 -35.37 -27.28 -0.61
C PHE A 107 -36.07 -26.11 0.10
N ASP A 108 -37.04 -25.44 -0.52
CA ASP A 108 -37.88 -24.45 0.20
C ASP A 108 -38.74 -25.17 1.26
N GLY A 109 -38.70 -24.69 2.50
CA GLY A 109 -39.36 -25.35 3.64
C GLY A 109 -38.65 -26.61 4.17
N ALA A 110 -37.46 -26.95 3.67
CA ALA A 110 -36.64 -28.02 4.24
C ALA A 110 -35.99 -27.59 5.57
N SER A 111 -35.49 -28.55 6.36
CA SER A 111 -34.78 -28.23 7.62
C SER A 111 -33.27 -28.42 7.52
N VAL A 112 -32.52 -27.46 8.08
CA VAL A 112 -31.05 -27.49 8.25
C VAL A 112 -30.74 -27.11 9.70
N ASP A 113 -29.91 -27.92 10.38
CA ASP A 113 -29.57 -27.78 11.81
C ASP A 113 -30.80 -27.66 12.76
N GLY A 114 -31.98 -28.12 12.33
CA GLY A 114 -33.24 -28.08 13.10
C GLY A 114 -34.13 -26.85 12.87
N GLU A 115 -33.64 -25.83 12.16
CA GLU A 115 -34.46 -24.69 11.71
C GLU A 115 -35.03 -24.94 10.30
N THR A 116 -36.12 -24.25 9.95
CA THR A 116 -36.73 -24.34 8.61
C THR A 116 -36.16 -23.26 7.69
N ILE A 117 -35.51 -23.67 6.59
CA ILE A 117 -34.96 -22.73 5.61
C ILE A 117 -36.00 -22.32 4.57
N LYS A 118 -35.87 -21.08 4.07
CA LYS A 118 -36.63 -20.59 2.92
C LYS A 118 -35.69 -20.27 1.75
N VAL A 119 -35.99 -20.78 0.57
CA VAL A 119 -35.21 -20.68 -0.67
C VAL A 119 -36.01 -19.92 -1.73
N MET A 120 -35.45 -18.87 -2.31
CA MET A 120 -36.13 -18.04 -3.31
C MET A 120 -35.15 -17.40 -4.30
N VAL A 121 -35.65 -16.97 -5.47
CA VAL A 121 -34.88 -16.09 -6.37
C VAL A 121 -34.65 -14.74 -5.67
N ASP A 122 -33.44 -14.20 -5.75
CA ASP A 122 -33.10 -12.86 -5.23
C ASP A 122 -33.35 -11.82 -6.32
N ASP A 123 -34.52 -11.18 -6.25
CA ASP A 123 -34.94 -10.12 -7.18
C ASP A 123 -34.35 -8.73 -6.85
N GLY A 124 -33.57 -8.64 -5.77
CA GLY A 124 -32.97 -7.40 -5.26
C GLY A 124 -33.91 -6.53 -4.40
N SER A 125 -35.21 -6.82 -4.33
CA SER A 125 -36.23 -6.01 -3.63
C SER A 125 -35.94 -5.78 -2.14
N ALA A 126 -35.25 -6.72 -1.50
CA ALA A 126 -34.86 -6.65 -0.10
C ALA A 126 -33.95 -5.45 0.23
N ALA A 127 -33.23 -4.88 -0.75
CA ALA A 127 -32.37 -3.71 -0.53
C ALA A 127 -33.18 -2.42 -0.30
N GLU A 128 -34.38 -2.29 -0.89
CA GLU A 128 -35.22 -1.10 -0.74
C GLU A 128 -36.02 -1.12 0.58
N ALA A 129 -36.39 -2.31 1.05
CA ALA A 129 -37.16 -2.49 2.28
C ALA A 129 -36.42 -2.03 3.56
N GLU A 130 -35.09 -2.10 3.58
CA GLU A 130 -34.27 -1.63 4.71
C GLU A 130 -34.09 -0.09 4.69
N ALA A 131 -34.01 0.51 3.51
CA ALA A 131 -33.96 1.97 3.35
C ALA A 131 -35.25 2.68 3.81
N ALA A 132 -36.40 1.98 3.76
CA ALA A 132 -37.71 2.53 4.12
C ALA A 132 -37.93 2.75 5.64
N ARG A 133 -36.99 2.37 6.52
CA ARG A 133 -37.15 2.41 7.99
C ARG A 133 -36.45 3.58 8.69
N THR A 134 -36.58 4.80 8.15
CA THR A 134 -36.34 6.05 8.90
C THR A 134 -37.49 7.05 8.73
N PRO A 135 -37.83 7.86 9.76
CA PRO A 135 -39.09 8.60 9.80
C PRO A 135 -39.08 9.85 8.90
N LYS A 136 -40.21 10.09 8.20
CA LYS A 136 -40.46 11.32 7.44
C LYS A 136 -40.92 12.48 8.34
N ALA A 137 -40.48 13.68 7.99
CA ALA A 137 -41.07 14.96 8.39
C ALA A 137 -41.38 15.77 7.10
N PRO A 138 -42.26 16.79 7.14
CA PRO A 138 -43.22 17.03 6.05
C PRO A 138 -42.76 17.95 4.91
N ALA A 139 -43.61 18.08 3.89
CA ALA A 139 -43.33 18.75 2.61
C ALA A 139 -44.21 19.99 2.35
N SER A 140 -43.62 21.00 1.70
CA SER A 140 -44.25 22.08 0.91
C SER A 140 -43.12 22.85 0.18
N ALA A 141 -43.29 23.50 -0.99
CA ALA A 141 -44.32 23.40 -2.03
C ALA A 141 -43.74 23.87 -3.41
N SER A 142 -44.51 23.65 -4.48
CA SER A 142 -44.52 24.44 -5.74
C SER A 142 -43.27 24.56 -6.63
N ARG A 143 -43.32 23.86 -7.77
CA ARG A 143 -42.86 24.28 -9.12
C ARG A 143 -43.82 25.40 -9.67
N PRO A 144 -43.65 26.07 -10.85
CA PRO A 144 -42.99 25.56 -12.07
C PRO A 144 -42.21 26.69 -12.86
N PRO A 145 -42.05 26.74 -14.22
CA PRO A 145 -40.84 27.32 -14.86
C PRO A 145 -41.14 28.46 -15.88
N LEU A 146 -40.17 28.87 -16.71
CA LEU A 146 -40.35 29.33 -18.10
C LEU A 146 -39.03 29.22 -18.91
N PHE A 147 -39.14 28.81 -20.18
CA PHE A 147 -38.37 29.08 -21.42
C PHE A 147 -36.93 29.69 -21.41
N GLY A 148 -36.09 29.48 -22.44
CA GLY A 148 -36.23 28.67 -23.67
C GLY A 148 -35.73 29.37 -24.94
N GLY A 149 -34.56 28.95 -25.46
CA GLY A 149 -33.93 29.49 -26.69
C GLY A 149 -33.13 30.79 -26.49
N GLY A 150 -32.16 31.15 -27.36
CA GLY A 150 -31.57 30.37 -28.46
C GLY A 150 -31.07 31.23 -29.63
N ALA A 151 -29.79 31.64 -29.63
CA ALA A 151 -29.12 32.28 -30.77
C ALA A 151 -27.58 32.12 -30.69
N SER A 152 -26.89 32.27 -31.82
CA SER A 152 -25.42 32.30 -31.93
C SER A 152 -25.01 33.60 -32.62
N LEU A 153 -23.88 34.21 -32.22
CA LEU A 153 -22.98 34.98 -33.11
C LEU A 153 -21.64 35.37 -32.41
N THR A 154 -20.55 35.04 -33.09
CA THR A 154 -19.16 35.56 -33.09
C THR A 154 -18.64 36.61 -32.08
N ASN A 155 -17.39 36.32 -31.62
CA ASN A 155 -16.23 37.21 -31.40
C ASN A 155 -16.00 37.98 -30.08
N ALA A 156 -14.71 37.94 -29.69
CA ALA A 156 -13.95 38.75 -28.71
C ALA A 156 -14.25 38.60 -27.19
N PRO A 157 -13.22 38.51 -26.32
CA PRO A 157 -13.38 38.34 -24.88
C PRO A 157 -13.45 39.68 -24.12
N MET A 158 -14.55 39.92 -23.41
CA MET A 158 -14.65 41.01 -22.42
C MET A 158 -14.14 40.57 -21.04
N PHE A 159 -13.17 41.30 -20.50
CA PHE A 159 -12.73 41.17 -19.11
C PHE A 159 -13.61 42.01 -18.18
N ASN A 160 -14.24 41.39 -17.19
CA ASN A 160 -14.75 42.06 -15.98
C ASN A 160 -15.00 40.98 -14.90
N GLY A 161 -14.79 41.19 -13.60
CA GLY A 161 -14.21 42.35 -12.91
C GLY A 161 -14.22 42.07 -11.41
N SER A 162 -13.08 41.69 -10.82
CA SER A 162 -13.02 41.32 -9.40
C SER A 162 -13.12 42.55 -8.50
N THR A 163 -14.00 42.49 -7.49
CA THR A 163 -14.11 43.53 -6.46
C THR A 163 -12.84 43.61 -5.60
N PRO A 164 -12.48 44.81 -5.11
CA PRO A 164 -11.22 45.02 -4.39
C PRO A 164 -11.31 44.52 -2.94
N GLY A 165 -10.44 43.57 -2.57
CA GLY A 165 -10.24 43.10 -1.21
C GLY A 165 -8.76 43.13 -0.83
N GLU A 166 -8.42 43.98 0.15
CA GLU A 166 -7.15 44.05 0.90
C GLU A 166 -5.85 43.60 0.18
N VAL A 167 -5.18 44.55 -0.48
CA VAL A 167 -3.76 44.39 -0.84
C VAL A 167 -2.91 44.42 0.44
N ARG A 168 -2.06 43.41 0.63
CA ARG A 168 -1.12 43.36 1.77
C ARG A 168 0.00 44.38 1.56
N ALA A 169 0.41 45.05 2.64
CA ALA A 169 1.30 46.21 2.60
C ALA A 169 2.66 45.96 1.91
N ASP A 170 3.16 44.72 1.88
CA ASP A 170 4.46 44.36 1.32
C ASP A 170 4.40 43.85 -0.15
N ASP A 171 3.21 43.66 -0.72
CA ASP A 171 3.01 43.14 -2.06
C ASP A 171 3.26 44.23 -3.13
N TRP A 172 3.88 43.86 -4.25
CA TRP A 172 4.41 44.82 -5.23
C TRP A 172 3.77 44.69 -6.62
N ALA A 173 3.28 45.80 -7.16
CA ALA A 173 2.85 45.90 -8.54
C ALA A 173 4.07 45.83 -9.48
N CYS A 174 4.02 44.96 -10.48
CA CYS A 174 5.07 44.89 -11.50
C CYS A 174 4.85 45.98 -12.58
N GLY A 175 5.83 46.86 -12.75
CA GLY A 175 5.77 47.98 -13.70
C GLY A 175 5.64 47.61 -15.18
N ALA A 176 5.83 46.33 -15.54
CA ALA A 176 5.68 45.84 -16.92
C ALA A 176 4.28 45.28 -17.24
N CYS A 177 3.53 44.78 -16.25
CA CYS A 177 2.20 44.18 -16.46
C CYS A 177 1.06 44.85 -15.67
N GLY A 178 1.37 45.82 -14.78
CA GLY A 178 0.44 46.37 -13.80
C GLY A 178 -0.04 45.37 -12.74
N CYS A 179 0.42 44.12 -12.80
CA CYS A 179 -0.12 43.01 -12.03
C CYS A 179 0.62 42.83 -10.70
N SER A 180 -0.13 42.63 -9.61
CA SER A 180 0.39 42.54 -8.24
C SER A 180 1.11 41.20 -7.99
N ASN A 181 2.18 41.24 -7.19
CA ASN A 181 3.03 40.09 -6.88
C ASN A 181 3.28 40.04 -5.38
N PHE A 182 3.19 38.85 -4.79
CA PHE A 182 3.49 38.68 -3.37
C PHE A 182 4.89 39.20 -3.01
N ALA A 183 5.01 39.85 -1.86
CA ALA A 183 6.22 40.47 -1.31
C ALA A 183 7.50 39.67 -1.56
N ARG A 184 7.42 38.34 -1.32
CA ARG A 184 8.48 37.33 -1.44
C ARG A 184 8.98 37.04 -2.87
N ARG A 185 8.29 37.49 -3.92
CA ARG A 185 8.71 37.25 -5.31
C ARG A 185 9.74 38.29 -5.74
N THR A 186 10.88 37.86 -6.24
CA THR A 186 11.89 38.71 -6.89
C THR A 186 11.58 39.00 -8.36
N SER A 187 10.67 38.23 -8.97
CA SER A 187 10.23 38.36 -10.35
C SER A 187 8.72 38.19 -10.49
N CYS A 188 8.15 38.83 -11.51
CA CYS A 188 6.71 38.88 -11.71
C CYS A 188 6.11 37.53 -12.10
N PHE A 189 4.97 37.15 -11.49
CA PHE A 189 4.34 35.84 -11.75
C PHE A 189 3.78 35.69 -13.17
N ARG A 190 3.48 36.81 -13.87
CA ARG A 190 2.82 36.82 -15.18
C ARG A 190 3.75 37.13 -16.35
N CYS A 191 4.83 37.89 -16.11
CA CYS A 191 5.73 38.38 -17.17
C CYS A 191 7.23 38.27 -16.83
N ALA A 192 7.60 37.61 -15.72
CA ALA A 192 8.97 37.41 -15.24
C ALA A 192 9.82 38.67 -14.94
N ALA A 193 9.36 39.88 -15.27
CA ALA A 193 10.08 41.12 -15.00
C ALA A 193 10.45 41.29 -13.50
N PRO A 194 11.66 41.80 -13.17
CA PRO A 194 12.18 41.83 -11.81
C PRO A 194 11.49 42.86 -10.90
N LYS A 195 11.60 42.66 -9.59
CA LYS A 195 11.17 43.62 -8.55
C LYS A 195 12.07 44.85 -8.57
N SER A 196 11.50 46.01 -8.91
CA SER A 196 12.23 47.29 -8.97
C SER A 196 12.60 47.81 -7.58
N ALA A 197 13.87 48.20 -7.39
CA ALA A 197 14.38 48.74 -6.13
C ALA A 197 14.43 50.29 -6.18
N VAL A 198 13.38 50.96 -5.70
CA VAL A 198 13.33 52.43 -5.49
C VAL A 198 12.69 52.71 -4.12
N THR A 199 13.13 53.78 -3.47
CA THR A 199 12.99 54.04 -2.03
C THR A 199 11.95 55.10 -1.65
N SER A 200 11.40 54.96 -0.44
CA SER A 200 11.01 56.12 0.41
C SER A 200 11.13 55.73 1.89
N ALA A 201 11.61 56.62 2.75
CA ALA A 201 11.86 56.31 4.16
C ALA A 201 11.66 57.50 5.11
N GLY A 202 11.16 57.21 6.32
CA GLY A 202 11.05 58.16 7.45
C GLY A 202 9.71 58.89 7.57
N PRO A 203 9.43 59.54 8.71
CA PRO A 203 10.27 59.64 9.92
C PRO A 203 9.89 58.64 11.02
N LYS A 204 10.72 58.55 12.08
CA LYS A 204 10.38 57.84 13.33
C LYS A 204 9.88 58.84 14.38
N THR A 205 8.72 58.57 14.98
CA THR A 205 8.31 59.13 16.27
C THR A 205 7.86 57.99 17.17
N ALA A 206 8.37 57.94 18.41
CA ALA A 206 8.05 56.90 19.36
C ALA A 206 6.97 57.37 20.34
N VAL A 207 5.86 56.66 20.40
CA VAL A 207 4.86 56.76 21.47
C VAL A 207 4.52 55.33 21.91
N ASN A 208 4.65 55.05 23.20
CA ASN A 208 4.34 53.73 23.77
C ASN A 208 2.83 53.59 24.02
N THR A 209 2.17 52.70 23.30
CA THR A 209 0.88 52.11 23.71
C THR A 209 0.85 50.63 23.32
N ALA A 210 1.12 49.76 24.30
CA ALA A 210 1.02 48.31 24.12
C ALA A 210 -0.43 47.85 24.27
N ALA A 211 -1.03 47.34 23.19
CA ALA A 211 -2.31 46.64 23.22
C ALA A 211 -2.35 45.52 22.16
N ALA A 212 -3.02 44.42 22.47
CA ALA A 212 -3.18 43.27 21.58
C ALA A 212 -4.15 43.58 20.40
N ARG A 213 -4.30 42.80 19.32
CA ARG A 213 -4.18 41.34 19.05
C ARG A 213 -4.02 41.17 17.52
N ALA A 214 -3.67 40.04 16.89
CA ALA A 214 -3.42 38.66 17.35
C ALA A 214 -2.41 37.95 16.40
N PRO A 215 -1.61 36.98 16.88
CA PRO A 215 -0.75 36.15 16.04
C PRO A 215 -1.52 34.97 15.38
N ALA A 216 -0.95 34.42 14.31
CA ALA A 216 -1.52 33.24 13.62
C ALA A 216 -1.48 31.98 14.50
N GLN A 217 -2.58 31.21 14.50
CA GLN A 217 -2.79 30.09 15.42
C GLN A 217 -1.99 28.82 15.06
N GLY A 218 -0.72 28.81 15.44
CA GLY A 218 0.07 27.61 15.71
C GLY A 218 0.67 27.70 17.11
N SER A 219 -0.03 27.21 18.13
CA SER A 219 0.38 27.35 19.54
C SER A 219 1.60 26.50 19.86
N ILE A 220 2.78 27.13 19.90
CA ILE A 220 4.02 26.52 20.41
C ILE A 220 4.01 26.59 21.95
N GLN A 221 3.11 25.81 22.55
CA GLN A 221 3.09 25.55 23.99
C GLN A 221 2.88 24.05 24.19
N GLU A 222 3.78 23.43 24.95
CA GLU A 222 3.66 22.02 25.30
C GLU A 222 2.44 21.83 26.21
N GLY A 223 1.55 20.92 25.81
CA GLY A 223 0.27 20.73 26.45
C GLY A 223 -0.44 19.48 25.96
N TYR A 224 -1.43 19.05 26.72
CA TYR A 224 -2.07 17.75 26.60
C TYR A 224 -3.33 17.87 25.73
N GLU A 225 -3.16 17.75 24.40
CA GLU A 225 -4.22 17.96 23.40
C GLU A 225 -5.20 16.77 23.28
N VAL A 226 -6.51 17.08 23.17
CA VAL A 226 -7.58 16.17 22.73
C VAL A 226 -8.10 16.58 21.36
N PHE A 227 -8.52 15.59 20.57
CA PHE A 227 -9.16 15.79 19.27
C PHE A 227 -10.65 15.44 19.35
N LEU A 228 -11.47 16.37 18.88
CA LEU A 228 -12.94 16.37 18.93
C LEU A 228 -13.52 16.05 17.55
N LYS A 229 -14.58 15.23 17.53
CA LYS A 229 -15.39 14.93 16.34
C LYS A 229 -16.88 15.05 16.62
N TYR A 230 -17.65 15.21 15.53
CA TYR A 230 -19.12 15.29 15.51
C TYR A 230 -19.71 16.54 16.18
N LEU A 231 -18.91 17.61 16.29
CA LEU A 231 -19.40 18.93 16.68
C LEU A 231 -20.49 19.42 15.68
N PRO A 232 -21.47 20.23 16.10
CA PRO A 232 -22.31 20.98 15.19
C PRO A 232 -21.49 21.88 14.25
N HIS A 233 -21.93 22.09 13.01
CA HIS A 233 -21.21 22.97 12.08
C HIS A 233 -21.41 24.46 12.41
N SER A 234 -22.41 24.76 13.25
CA SER A 234 -22.66 26.06 13.86
C SER A 234 -21.83 26.34 15.11
N ALA A 235 -21.10 25.35 15.64
CA ALA A 235 -20.40 25.49 16.92
C ALA A 235 -19.25 26.51 16.83
N SER A 236 -19.11 27.34 17.86
CA SER A 236 -18.01 28.30 17.99
C SER A 236 -16.83 27.76 18.81
N GLU A 237 -15.65 28.31 18.56
CA GLU A 237 -14.43 28.09 19.34
C GLU A 237 -14.65 28.40 20.83
N GLU A 238 -15.47 29.40 21.15
CA GLU A 238 -15.79 29.80 22.53
C GLU A 238 -16.74 28.82 23.22
N GLU A 239 -17.84 28.39 22.57
CA GLU A 239 -18.73 27.35 23.11
C GLU A 239 -17.97 26.06 23.44
N VAL A 240 -17.08 25.63 22.55
CA VAL A 240 -16.28 24.41 22.74
C VAL A 240 -15.22 24.61 23.83
N THR A 241 -14.64 25.81 23.97
CA THR A 241 -13.74 26.12 25.09
C THR A 241 -14.49 26.03 26.42
N ASN A 242 -15.65 26.67 26.51
CA ASN A 242 -16.48 26.70 27.72
C ASN A 242 -17.00 25.31 28.12
N TYR A 243 -17.32 24.44 27.15
CA TYR A 243 -17.75 23.05 27.39
C TYR A 243 -16.65 22.12 27.95
N PHE A 244 -15.38 22.53 27.88
CA PHE A 244 -14.24 21.77 28.40
C PHE A 244 -13.48 22.49 29.53
N ALA A 245 -13.88 23.70 29.90
CA ALA A 245 -13.18 24.53 30.89
C ALA A 245 -13.15 23.91 32.31
N ASP A 246 -14.16 23.14 32.68
CA ASP A 246 -14.27 22.42 33.95
C ASP A 246 -13.58 21.04 33.95
N CYS A 247 -13.07 20.57 32.80
CA CYS A 247 -12.12 19.45 32.77
C CYS A 247 -10.74 19.89 33.32
N GLY A 248 -10.36 21.14 33.12
CA GLY A 248 -9.10 21.72 33.59
C GLY A 248 -8.65 22.91 32.74
N ALA A 249 -7.57 23.58 33.17
CA ALA A 249 -7.05 24.76 32.49
C ALA A 249 -6.68 24.48 31.01
N ILE A 250 -7.26 25.27 30.11
CA ILE A 250 -7.05 25.19 28.65
C ILE A 250 -5.96 26.18 28.23
N VAL A 251 -5.06 25.74 27.35
CA VAL A 251 -4.03 26.55 26.70
C VAL A 251 -4.66 27.30 25.53
N GLY A 252 -5.12 28.53 25.80
CA GLY A 252 -5.74 29.39 24.79
C GLY A 252 -7.23 29.10 24.60
N GLN A 253 -7.65 28.87 23.34
CA GLN A 253 -9.03 28.55 22.96
C GLN A 253 -9.07 27.27 22.12
N ALA A 254 -10.22 26.60 22.10
CA ALA A 254 -10.48 25.48 21.21
C ALA A 254 -10.28 25.88 19.74
N ARG A 255 -9.64 25.00 18.96
CA ARG A 255 -9.22 25.24 17.58
C ARG A 255 -10.04 24.37 16.62
N LEU A 256 -11.09 24.93 16.04
CA LEU A 256 -11.98 24.19 15.13
C LEU A 256 -11.39 24.08 13.72
N LEU A 257 -11.61 22.94 13.05
CA LEU A 257 -11.24 22.77 11.65
C LEU A 257 -12.29 23.42 10.78
N ARG A 258 -11.93 24.51 10.11
CA ARG A 258 -12.81 25.23 9.18
C ARG A 258 -12.47 24.91 7.72
N ASP A 259 -13.40 25.21 6.83
CA ASP A 259 -13.15 25.19 5.40
C ASP A 259 -12.52 26.48 4.91
N GLN A 260 -11.51 26.38 4.05
CA GLN A 260 -10.70 27.51 3.60
C GLN A 260 -11.39 28.40 2.57
N LEU A 261 -12.44 27.91 1.90
CA LEU A 261 -13.21 28.69 0.91
C LEU A 261 -14.53 29.20 1.47
N SER A 262 -15.14 28.46 2.40
CA SER A 262 -16.48 28.76 2.93
C SER A 262 -16.54 29.16 4.42
N GLY A 263 -15.43 29.06 5.18
CA GLY A 263 -15.34 29.41 6.61
C GLY A 263 -16.12 28.47 7.57
N GLN A 264 -16.95 27.59 7.02
CA GLN A 264 -17.81 26.66 7.76
C GLN A 264 -16.99 25.67 8.59
N SER A 265 -17.48 25.33 9.79
CA SER A 265 -16.86 24.32 10.65
C SER A 265 -17.09 22.91 10.08
N LYS A 266 -16.02 22.10 10.03
CA LYS A 266 -16.03 20.71 9.56
C LYS A 266 -16.49 19.71 10.63
N GLY A 267 -17.09 20.20 11.72
CA GLY A 267 -17.60 19.37 12.82
C GLY A 267 -16.50 18.68 13.64
N ALA A 268 -15.28 19.21 13.62
CA ALA A 268 -14.12 18.68 14.32
C ALA A 268 -13.23 19.81 14.85
N GLY A 269 -12.43 19.54 15.88
CA GLY A 269 -11.57 20.55 16.52
C GLY A 269 -10.57 19.97 17.50
N PHE A 270 -9.74 20.82 18.09
CA PHE A 270 -8.76 20.45 19.12
C PHE A 270 -8.93 21.31 20.37
N VAL A 271 -8.63 20.74 21.55
CA VAL A 271 -8.53 21.46 22.83
C VAL A 271 -7.24 21.01 23.52
N THR A 272 -6.40 21.97 23.93
CA THR A 272 -5.11 21.69 24.58
C THR A 272 -5.20 22.03 26.06
N PHE A 273 -4.92 21.08 26.95
CA PHE A 273 -4.89 21.31 28.40
C PHE A 273 -3.48 21.59 28.90
N VAL A 274 -3.34 22.40 29.95
CA VAL A 274 -2.04 22.65 30.61
C VAL A 274 -1.51 21.37 31.26
N ASN A 275 -2.39 20.59 31.89
CA ASN A 275 -2.04 19.40 32.68
C ASN A 275 -2.65 18.12 32.11
N GLU A 276 -1.98 16.98 32.33
CA GLU A 276 -2.47 15.67 31.87
C GLU A 276 -3.84 15.31 32.45
N GLN A 277 -4.11 15.68 33.71
CA GLN A 277 -5.42 15.48 34.33
C GLN A 277 -6.55 16.13 33.53
N GLY A 278 -6.34 17.32 32.95
CA GLY A 278 -7.36 17.99 32.14
C GLY A 278 -7.71 17.21 30.87
N ARG A 279 -6.70 16.65 30.21
CA ARG A 279 -6.88 15.71 29.09
C ARG A 279 -7.63 14.46 29.55
N MET A 280 -7.31 13.91 30.73
CA MET A 280 -7.97 12.72 31.27
C MET A 280 -9.44 12.95 31.63
N GLU A 281 -9.81 14.10 32.21
CA GLU A 281 -11.21 14.45 32.45
C GLU A 281 -11.98 14.70 31.14
N ALA A 282 -11.35 15.34 30.15
CA ALA A 282 -11.96 15.54 28.84
C ALA A 282 -12.24 14.22 28.10
N LEU A 283 -11.35 13.23 28.20
CA LEU A 283 -11.54 11.90 27.60
C LEU A 283 -12.74 11.14 28.19
N LYS A 284 -13.13 11.41 29.44
CA LYS A 284 -14.36 10.86 30.04
C LYS A 284 -15.65 11.43 29.41
N ARG A 285 -15.54 12.44 28.53
CA ARG A 285 -16.65 13.03 27.78
C ARG A 285 -16.81 12.47 26.36
N ASP A 286 -16.09 11.41 25.99
CA ASP A 286 -16.40 10.69 24.74
C ASP A 286 -17.84 10.17 24.76
N GLY A 287 -18.63 10.54 23.75
CA GLY A 287 -20.06 10.24 23.65
C GLY A 287 -21.01 11.26 24.32
N SER A 288 -20.49 12.31 24.99
CA SER A 288 -21.31 13.31 25.67
C SER A 288 -22.09 14.21 24.70
N ARG A 289 -23.22 14.78 25.16
CA ARG A 289 -24.06 15.68 24.35
C ARG A 289 -23.55 17.12 24.35
N PHE A 290 -23.37 17.67 23.16
CA PHE A 290 -23.04 19.08 22.90
C PHE A 290 -23.77 19.56 21.64
N GLY A 291 -24.51 20.67 21.73
CA GLY A 291 -25.30 21.23 20.62
C GLY A 291 -26.23 20.23 19.92
N GLY A 292 -26.84 19.31 20.68
CA GLY A 292 -27.73 18.26 20.17
C GLY A 292 -27.06 17.04 19.54
N ARG A 293 -25.73 17.05 19.33
CA ARG A 293 -24.95 15.91 18.83
C ARG A 293 -24.20 15.22 19.97
N ASN A 294 -23.85 13.94 19.79
CA ASN A 294 -22.92 13.25 20.67
C ASN A 294 -21.50 13.48 20.14
N VAL A 295 -20.66 14.18 20.89
CA VAL A 295 -19.27 14.48 20.52
C VAL A 295 -18.40 13.27 20.85
N SER A 296 -17.44 12.97 19.99
CA SER A 296 -16.37 12.03 20.32
C SER A 296 -15.11 12.79 20.72
N VAL A 297 -14.51 12.38 21.84
CA VAL A 297 -13.31 12.98 22.44
C VAL A 297 -12.23 11.92 22.47
N THR A 298 -11.14 12.16 21.74
CA THR A 298 -10.03 11.22 21.62
C THR A 298 -8.73 11.89 22.00
N VAL A 299 -7.72 11.13 22.44
CA VAL A 299 -6.36 11.67 22.57
C VAL A 299 -5.96 12.22 21.21
N ALA A 300 -5.49 13.47 21.14
CA ALA A 300 -4.99 13.99 19.88
C ALA A 300 -3.78 13.15 19.46
N LYS A 301 -3.96 12.30 18.45
CA LYS A 301 -2.85 11.62 17.81
C LYS A 301 -1.92 12.70 17.28
N LYS A 302 -0.68 12.80 17.79
CA LYS A 302 0.40 13.65 17.25
C LYS A 302 0.41 13.48 15.74
N SER A 303 -0.20 14.40 15.00
CA SER A 303 -0.61 14.04 13.64
C SER A 303 0.60 14.13 12.71
N THR A 304 1.00 13.01 12.13
CA THR A 304 1.93 12.94 10.99
C THR A 304 1.38 13.61 9.72
N PHE A 305 0.20 14.25 9.84
CA PHE A 305 -0.54 15.03 8.87
C PHE A 305 -0.50 16.54 9.17
N GLY A 306 0.18 16.96 10.25
CA GLY A 306 0.26 18.35 10.72
C GLY A 306 1.62 18.76 11.30
N VAL A 307 2.55 17.81 11.51
CA VAL A 307 3.99 18.15 11.50
C VAL A 307 4.26 18.84 10.16
N ARG A 308 4.79 20.08 10.16
CA ARG A 308 5.28 20.71 8.94
C ARG A 308 6.20 19.71 8.25
N ALA A 309 5.99 19.45 6.96
CA ALA A 309 6.97 18.69 6.19
C ALA A 309 8.33 19.33 6.46
N THR A 310 9.24 18.54 7.03
CA THR A 310 10.57 18.97 7.44
C THR A 310 11.21 19.73 6.29
N GLU A 311 11.70 20.95 6.53
CA GLU A 311 12.23 21.86 5.49
C GLU A 311 13.60 21.39 4.95
N GLN A 312 13.67 20.11 4.55
CA GLN A 312 14.48 19.67 3.43
C GLN A 312 14.13 20.57 2.24
N ALA A 313 15.01 21.52 1.95
CA ALA A 313 14.99 22.27 0.71
C ALA A 313 14.95 21.27 -0.47
N TYR A 314 14.27 21.64 -1.56
CA TYR A 314 14.07 20.75 -2.69
C TYR A 314 15.44 20.24 -3.22
N GLY A 315 15.66 18.93 -3.18
CA GLY A 315 16.94 18.29 -3.52
C GLY A 315 17.86 17.94 -2.34
N THR A 316 17.59 18.36 -1.09
CA THR A 316 18.35 17.89 0.08
C THR A 316 17.76 16.59 0.63
N HIS A 317 18.64 15.63 0.93
CA HIS A 317 18.25 14.28 1.37
C HIS A 317 18.96 13.92 2.67
N THR A 318 18.17 13.75 3.73
CA THR A 318 18.64 13.17 5.00
C THR A 318 18.51 11.64 4.93
N PRO A 319 19.61 10.87 5.04
CA PRO A 319 19.54 9.41 5.11
C PRO A 319 18.75 8.97 6.35
N ALA A 320 17.88 7.98 6.19
CA ALA A 320 16.97 7.52 7.25
C ALA A 320 17.65 6.53 8.19
N MET A 321 17.50 6.72 9.50
CA MET A 321 18.13 5.86 10.52
C MET A 321 19.66 5.71 10.39
N LEU A 322 20.37 6.76 9.94
CA LEU A 322 21.81 6.70 9.70
C LEU A 322 22.63 6.36 10.96
N ALA A 323 22.23 6.88 12.13
CA ALA A 323 22.96 6.64 13.38
C ALA A 323 22.85 5.18 13.81
N GLU A 324 21.65 4.60 13.69
CA GLU A 324 21.34 3.20 13.94
C GLU A 324 22.09 2.28 12.94
N THR A 325 22.14 2.66 11.66
CA THR A 325 22.95 1.98 10.63
C THR A 325 24.43 1.98 10.98
N ILE A 326 25.03 3.13 11.31
CA ILE A 326 26.45 3.23 11.67
C ILE A 326 26.75 2.42 12.93
N ALA A 327 25.93 2.54 13.97
CA ALA A 327 26.13 1.83 15.24
C ALA A 327 26.01 0.30 15.10
N GLY A 328 25.04 -0.18 14.31
CA GLY A 328 24.80 -1.60 14.10
C GLY A 328 25.78 -2.26 13.12
N LEU A 329 26.18 -1.54 12.06
CA LEU A 329 26.93 -2.09 10.93
C LEU A 329 28.44 -1.77 10.98
N VAL A 330 28.81 -0.50 11.20
CA VAL A 330 30.17 0.03 10.96
C VAL A 330 31.00 0.19 12.25
N ALA A 331 30.38 0.68 13.32
CA ALA A 331 31.06 0.89 14.61
C ALA A 331 31.79 -0.36 15.17
N PRO A 332 31.32 -1.62 14.93
CA PRO A 332 32.03 -2.82 15.39
C PRO A 332 33.34 -3.16 14.67
N ASP A 333 33.58 -2.63 13.46
CA ASP A 333 34.80 -2.85 12.66
C ASP A 333 35.07 -1.64 11.75
N ARG A 334 35.60 -0.56 12.32
CA ARG A 334 35.79 0.70 11.58
C ARG A 334 36.86 0.62 10.48
N SER A 335 37.67 -0.44 10.44
CA SER A 335 38.71 -0.69 9.44
C SER A 335 38.31 -1.73 8.39
N GLY A 336 37.09 -2.28 8.49
CA GLY A 336 36.56 -3.27 7.56
C GLY A 336 36.26 -2.74 6.16
N VAL A 337 35.96 -3.67 5.26
CA VAL A 337 35.40 -3.36 3.93
C VAL A 337 33.89 -3.44 3.99
N TYR A 338 33.21 -2.42 3.46
CA TYR A 338 31.76 -2.31 3.49
C TYR A 338 31.16 -2.20 2.09
N VAL A 339 29.88 -2.55 1.98
CA VAL A 339 29.07 -2.36 0.76
C VAL A 339 27.85 -1.48 1.06
N ASP A 340 27.62 -0.44 0.27
CA ASP A 340 26.33 0.28 0.18
C ASP A 340 25.67 -0.12 -1.15
N GLY A 341 24.76 -1.10 -1.12
CA GLY A 341 24.15 -1.65 -2.34
C GLY A 341 23.16 -0.69 -3.02
N THR A 342 22.93 0.49 -2.45
CA THR A 342 21.81 1.37 -2.79
C THR A 342 22.24 2.83 -2.70
N PHE A 343 23.33 3.16 -3.41
CA PHE A 343 24.04 4.44 -3.27
C PHE A 343 23.09 5.65 -3.31
N GLY A 344 22.17 5.69 -4.30
CA GLY A 344 21.18 6.72 -4.49
C GLY A 344 21.81 8.07 -4.82
N ARG A 345 22.27 8.80 -3.80
CA ARG A 345 23.06 10.04 -3.92
C ARG A 345 24.22 10.11 -2.91
N GLY A 346 24.57 8.99 -2.30
CA GLY A 346 25.64 8.86 -1.31
C GLY A 346 25.31 9.46 0.06
N GLY A 347 24.04 9.41 0.48
CA GLY A 347 23.62 9.86 1.82
C GLY A 347 24.15 8.94 2.92
N HIS A 348 23.81 7.65 2.82
CA HIS A 348 24.36 6.61 3.70
C HIS A 348 25.86 6.42 3.47
N SER A 349 26.31 6.26 2.22
CA SER A 349 27.74 6.15 1.88
C SER A 349 28.64 7.21 2.52
N ARG A 350 28.28 8.51 2.50
CA ARG A 350 29.11 9.55 3.15
C ARG A 350 29.12 9.43 4.68
N GLY A 351 28.00 9.04 5.29
CA GLY A 351 27.93 8.73 6.72
C GLY A 351 28.79 7.51 7.10
N ILE A 352 28.82 6.48 6.25
CA ILE A 352 29.68 5.31 6.40
C ILE A 352 31.15 5.72 6.25
N LEU A 353 31.54 6.45 5.20
CA LEU A 353 32.92 6.94 5.00
C LEU A 353 33.41 7.82 6.15
N ALA A 354 32.55 8.67 6.73
CA ALA A 354 32.86 9.45 7.93
C ALA A 354 32.98 8.58 9.20
N ALA A 355 32.35 7.39 9.21
CA ALA A 355 32.47 6.41 10.27
C ALA A 355 33.66 5.43 10.08
N LEU A 356 34.21 5.27 8.88
CA LEU A 356 35.37 4.41 8.63
C LEU A 356 36.71 5.05 9.06
N SER A 357 37.69 4.22 9.40
CA SER A 357 39.09 4.61 9.61
C SER A 357 39.80 4.88 8.27
N PRO A 358 41.07 5.34 8.26
CA PRO A 358 41.84 5.50 7.03
C PRO A 358 42.04 4.20 6.23
N GLU A 359 42.01 3.04 6.90
CA GLU A 359 42.20 1.72 6.31
C GLU A 359 40.90 1.10 5.76
N GLY A 360 39.76 1.45 6.36
CA GLY A 360 38.44 0.95 5.98
C GLY A 360 38.02 1.40 4.58
N ARG A 361 37.18 0.61 3.90
CA ARG A 361 36.77 0.84 2.51
C ARG A 361 35.26 0.73 2.31
N LEU A 362 34.74 1.41 1.30
CA LEU A 362 33.33 1.33 0.91
C LEU A 362 33.19 1.13 -0.60
N HIS A 363 32.64 -0.01 -1.00
CA HIS A 363 32.14 -0.23 -2.36
C HIS A 363 30.65 0.11 -2.40
N ALA A 364 30.21 0.84 -3.42
CA ALA A 364 28.80 1.16 -3.60
C ALA A 364 28.25 0.66 -4.93
N PHE A 365 26.97 0.38 -4.98
CA PHE A 365 26.25 -0.07 -6.18
C PHE A 365 25.06 0.84 -6.45
N ASP A 366 24.78 1.08 -7.73
CA ASP A 366 23.51 1.62 -8.21
C ASP A 366 23.27 1.20 -9.68
N MET A 367 22.02 1.30 -10.12
CA MET A 367 21.62 1.12 -11.52
C MET A 367 21.36 2.47 -12.22
N ASP A 368 21.05 3.53 -11.48
CA ASP A 368 20.71 4.86 -12.03
C ASP A 368 21.96 5.62 -12.50
N PRO A 369 22.11 5.95 -13.80
CA PRO A 369 23.27 6.70 -14.30
C PRO A 369 23.52 8.04 -13.59
N GLU A 370 22.48 8.70 -13.06
CA GLU A 370 22.63 9.93 -12.27
C GLU A 370 23.18 9.66 -10.85
N ALA A 371 22.89 8.49 -10.27
CA ALA A 371 23.52 8.05 -9.03
C ALA A 371 25.01 7.75 -9.27
N ILE A 372 25.33 7.08 -10.39
CA ILE A 372 26.71 6.75 -10.77
C ILE A 372 27.55 8.00 -11.03
N LYS A 373 27.01 9.03 -11.70
CA LYS A 373 27.69 10.33 -11.85
C LYS A 373 28.08 10.93 -10.50
N VAL A 374 27.15 10.97 -9.54
CA VAL A 374 27.43 11.47 -8.17
C VAL A 374 28.45 10.58 -7.42
N GLY A 375 28.42 9.26 -7.66
CA GLY A 375 29.41 8.33 -7.12
C GLY A 375 30.80 8.54 -7.70
N ARG A 376 30.93 8.80 -9.01
CA ARG A 376 32.22 9.03 -9.69
C ARG A 376 32.88 10.34 -9.26
N GLU A 377 32.14 11.33 -8.77
CA GLU A 377 32.75 12.50 -8.11
C GLU A 377 33.24 12.14 -6.69
N LEU A 378 32.44 11.43 -5.88
CA LEU A 378 32.85 10.98 -4.54
C LEU A 378 34.08 10.05 -4.56
N GLU A 379 34.23 9.26 -5.62
CA GLU A 379 35.39 8.38 -5.87
C GLU A 379 36.69 9.16 -6.18
N LYS A 380 36.59 10.42 -6.62
CA LYS A 380 37.73 11.34 -6.75
C LYS A 380 38.02 12.06 -5.42
N GLU A 381 37.00 12.25 -4.57
CA GLU A 381 37.08 12.93 -3.28
C GLU A 381 37.68 12.04 -2.18
N ASP A 382 37.34 10.75 -2.14
CA ASP A 382 37.80 9.80 -1.11
C ASP A 382 38.28 8.46 -1.73
N ALA A 383 39.59 8.21 -1.69
CA ALA A 383 40.21 7.01 -2.24
C ALA A 383 39.85 5.69 -1.52
N ARG A 384 39.09 5.75 -0.43
CA ARG A 384 38.49 4.58 0.24
C ARG A 384 37.17 4.15 -0.40
N PHE A 385 36.59 4.99 -1.25
CA PHE A 385 35.32 4.76 -1.93
C PHE A 385 35.51 4.13 -3.33
N THR A 386 34.51 3.40 -3.82
CA THR A 386 34.45 2.92 -5.21
C THR A 386 33.00 2.71 -5.62
N ILE A 387 32.58 3.22 -6.78
CA ILE A 387 31.21 3.05 -7.30
C ILE A 387 31.16 2.02 -8.45
N HIS A 388 30.18 1.12 -8.39
CA HIS A 388 29.89 0.12 -9.41
C HIS A 388 28.54 0.44 -10.08
N HIS A 389 28.52 0.56 -11.41
CA HIS A 389 27.27 0.66 -12.19
C HIS A 389 26.74 -0.73 -12.47
N ALA A 390 26.10 -1.32 -11.46
CA ALA A 390 25.54 -2.66 -11.53
C ALA A 390 24.40 -2.84 -10.51
N PRO A 391 23.40 -3.68 -10.81
CA PRO A 391 22.44 -4.17 -9.81
C PRO A 391 23.17 -4.80 -8.60
N PHE A 392 22.77 -4.46 -7.38
CA PHE A 392 23.43 -4.94 -6.16
C PHE A 392 23.28 -6.46 -5.95
N GLY A 393 22.29 -7.08 -6.61
CA GLY A 393 22.16 -8.53 -6.73
C GLY A 393 23.29 -9.21 -7.51
N GLN A 394 24.14 -8.45 -8.21
CA GLN A 394 25.40 -8.91 -8.81
C GLN A 394 26.62 -8.67 -7.90
N MET A 395 26.47 -8.18 -6.67
CA MET A 395 27.62 -7.83 -5.81
C MET A 395 28.61 -8.99 -5.62
N SER A 396 28.16 -10.25 -5.53
CA SER A 396 29.09 -11.38 -5.40
C SER A 396 29.80 -11.73 -6.71
N GLN A 397 29.21 -11.41 -7.87
CA GLN A 397 29.84 -11.55 -9.18
C GLN A 397 30.92 -10.48 -9.41
N VAL A 398 30.69 -9.26 -8.88
CA VAL A 398 31.63 -8.13 -9.00
C VAL A 398 32.76 -8.21 -7.97
N LEU A 399 32.48 -8.58 -6.72
CA LEU A 399 33.45 -8.49 -5.61
C LEU A 399 34.33 -9.75 -5.44
N LYS A 400 33.83 -10.96 -5.75
CA LYS A 400 34.64 -12.18 -5.64
C LYS A 400 35.89 -12.19 -6.54
N PRO A 401 35.84 -11.78 -7.83
CA PRO A 401 37.04 -11.75 -8.68
C PRO A 401 38.12 -10.78 -8.18
N LEU A 402 37.74 -9.81 -7.35
CA LEU A 402 38.63 -8.83 -6.71
C LEU A 402 39.17 -9.31 -5.36
N GLY A 403 38.73 -10.48 -4.86
CA GLY A 403 39.11 -11.02 -3.55
C GLY A 403 38.50 -10.26 -2.37
N ILE A 404 37.35 -9.60 -2.55
CA ILE A 404 36.75 -8.71 -1.56
C ILE A 404 35.69 -9.45 -0.72
N GLU A 405 35.97 -9.62 0.57
CA GLU A 405 35.03 -10.14 1.59
C GLU A 405 34.61 -8.98 2.52
N PRO A 406 33.36 -8.47 2.44
CA PRO A 406 32.95 -7.31 3.22
C PRO A 406 32.56 -7.65 4.67
N SER A 407 33.11 -6.91 5.64
CA SER A 407 32.70 -6.91 7.06
C SER A 407 31.22 -6.53 7.24
N GLY A 408 30.63 -5.77 6.31
CA GLY A 408 29.19 -5.61 6.25
C GLY A 408 28.63 -5.05 4.94
N VAL A 409 27.34 -5.29 4.72
CA VAL A 409 26.56 -4.87 3.56
C VAL A 409 25.33 -4.10 4.04
N PHE A 410 25.04 -2.96 3.43
CA PHE A 410 23.84 -2.15 3.64
C PHE A 410 22.95 -2.15 2.39
N LEU A 411 21.63 -2.25 2.58
CA LEU A 411 20.62 -2.18 1.54
C LEU A 411 19.45 -1.27 1.99
N ASP A 412 19.30 -0.09 1.40
CA ASP A 412 18.12 0.78 1.56
C ASP A 412 17.16 0.59 0.38
N LEU A 413 16.09 -0.17 0.61
CA LEU A 413 15.16 -0.62 -0.44
C LEU A 413 14.13 0.45 -0.87
N GLY A 414 14.45 1.73 -0.64
CA GLY A 414 13.63 2.87 -1.02
C GLY A 414 13.73 3.26 -2.50
N ILE A 415 12.98 4.29 -2.90
CA ILE A 415 13.37 5.12 -4.05
C ILE A 415 14.23 6.26 -3.49
N SER A 416 15.34 6.61 -4.14
CA SER A 416 16.09 7.83 -3.77
C SER A 416 15.22 9.09 -3.92
N SER A 417 15.47 10.11 -3.11
CA SER A 417 14.61 11.30 -3.11
C SER A 417 14.57 12.03 -4.46
N PRO A 418 15.68 12.26 -5.19
CA PRO A 418 15.62 12.93 -6.49
C PRO A 418 14.94 12.12 -7.60
N GLN A 419 15.06 10.79 -7.62
CA GLN A 419 14.27 9.95 -8.53
C GLN A 419 12.77 10.18 -8.31
N PHE A 420 12.33 10.24 -7.04
CA PHE A 420 10.93 10.45 -6.71
C PHE A 420 10.45 11.88 -7.00
N ASP A 421 11.30 12.89 -6.78
CA ASP A 421 10.95 14.30 -6.92
C ASP A 421 11.11 14.83 -8.38
N ASP A 422 11.75 14.08 -9.29
CA ASP A 422 11.89 14.39 -10.72
C ASP A 422 10.65 13.97 -11.56
N ALA A 423 10.11 14.91 -12.33
CA ALA A 423 8.97 14.70 -13.22
C ALA A 423 9.28 13.75 -14.39
N THR A 424 10.50 13.79 -14.92
CA THR A 424 10.88 13.07 -16.15
C THR A 424 10.90 11.55 -15.97
N ARG A 425 11.10 11.10 -14.71
CA ARG A 425 11.15 9.69 -14.31
C ARG A 425 9.77 9.06 -14.08
N GLY A 426 8.76 9.89 -13.85
CA GLY A 426 7.36 9.47 -13.77
C GLY A 426 6.91 8.74 -12.50
N PHE A 427 7.74 8.65 -11.44
CA PHE A 427 7.41 7.86 -10.24
C PHE A 427 6.20 8.36 -9.43
N ARG A 428 5.70 9.57 -9.69
CA ARG A 428 4.64 10.22 -8.92
C ARG A 428 3.36 10.42 -9.74
N PRO A 429 2.20 9.93 -9.26
CA PRO A 429 0.93 10.13 -9.97
C PRO A 429 0.38 11.56 -9.85
N GLU A 430 0.89 12.37 -8.92
CA GLU A 430 0.48 13.79 -8.77
C GLU A 430 1.31 14.76 -9.62
N GLN A 431 2.38 14.29 -10.28
CA GLN A 431 3.36 15.09 -11.00
C GLN A 431 3.42 14.60 -12.45
N ASP A 432 3.09 15.49 -13.38
CA ASP A 432 2.90 15.15 -14.80
C ASP A 432 4.25 14.94 -15.50
N GLY A 433 4.34 13.92 -16.35
CA GLY A 433 5.58 13.50 -17.00
C GLY A 433 5.45 12.17 -17.74
N PRO A 434 6.53 11.64 -18.34
CA PRO A 434 6.52 10.36 -19.04
C PRO A 434 6.17 9.18 -18.12
N LEU A 435 5.33 8.27 -18.58
CA LEU A 435 5.05 7.02 -17.87
C LEU A 435 6.18 6.01 -18.12
N ASP A 436 7.28 6.17 -17.36
CA ASP A 436 8.50 5.36 -17.45
C ASP A 436 8.67 4.39 -16.26
N LEU A 437 8.83 4.89 -15.03
CA LEU A 437 8.99 4.13 -13.78
C LEU A 437 10.28 3.27 -13.64
N ARG A 438 11.28 3.38 -14.53
CA ARG A 438 12.55 2.65 -14.40
C ARG A 438 13.60 3.37 -13.55
N PHE A 439 14.39 2.62 -12.78
CA PHE A 439 15.58 3.11 -12.05
C PHE A 439 16.78 3.32 -12.98
N ASP A 440 17.00 2.41 -13.92
CA ASP A 440 17.88 2.61 -15.07
C ASP A 440 17.04 3.01 -16.30
N VAL A 441 17.32 4.18 -16.86
CA VAL A 441 16.61 4.70 -18.05
C VAL A 441 17.27 4.30 -19.37
N GLU A 442 18.50 3.78 -19.34
CA GLU A 442 19.28 3.32 -20.48
C GLU A 442 18.95 1.86 -20.85
N ARG A 443 18.46 1.07 -19.88
CA ARG A 443 18.11 -0.35 -20.06
C ARG A 443 16.63 -0.66 -19.78
N GLY A 444 16.15 -1.81 -20.26
CA GLY A 444 14.81 -2.32 -19.99
C GLY A 444 13.66 -1.55 -20.67
N MET A 445 12.42 -1.92 -20.33
CA MET A 445 11.19 -1.43 -20.98
C MET A 445 10.46 -0.41 -20.08
N PRO A 446 10.06 0.78 -20.57
CA PRO A 446 9.30 1.74 -19.79
C PRO A 446 7.84 1.28 -19.57
N ALA A 447 7.21 1.77 -18.49
CA ALA A 447 5.83 1.41 -18.12
C ALA A 447 4.81 1.61 -19.25
N SER A 448 4.91 2.72 -19.99
CA SER A 448 4.05 3.02 -21.16
C SER A 448 4.17 2.02 -22.31
N GLU A 449 5.26 1.24 -22.39
CA GLU A 449 5.44 0.15 -23.36
C GLU A 449 5.06 -1.20 -22.76
N TYR A 450 5.42 -1.48 -21.50
CA TYR A 450 5.03 -2.69 -20.78
C TYR A 450 3.50 -2.87 -20.76
N LEU A 451 2.74 -1.79 -20.56
CA LEU A 451 1.27 -1.82 -20.61
C LEU A 451 0.71 -2.15 -22.01
N ARG A 452 1.49 -1.97 -23.09
CA ARG A 452 1.11 -2.39 -24.45
C ARG A 452 1.27 -3.89 -24.65
N SER A 453 2.30 -4.51 -24.08
CA SER A 453 2.66 -5.91 -24.33
C SER A 453 2.16 -6.91 -23.29
N VAL A 454 1.96 -6.48 -22.03
CA VAL A 454 1.58 -7.37 -20.91
C VAL A 454 0.23 -8.06 -21.13
N SER A 455 0.13 -9.35 -20.77
CA SER A 455 -1.13 -10.09 -20.79
C SER A 455 -2.09 -9.57 -19.72
N ARG A 456 -3.40 -9.75 -19.93
CA ARG A 456 -4.42 -9.31 -18.97
C ARG A 456 -4.22 -9.94 -17.59
N ASP A 457 -3.98 -11.24 -17.54
CA ASP A 457 -3.86 -11.95 -16.26
C ASP A 457 -2.54 -11.67 -15.54
N GLU A 458 -1.44 -11.44 -16.25
CA GLU A 458 -0.18 -10.99 -15.63
C GLU A 458 -0.30 -9.58 -15.07
N LEU A 459 -0.94 -8.65 -15.81
CA LEU A 459 -1.19 -7.30 -15.30
C LEU A 459 -2.12 -7.32 -14.07
N ARG A 460 -3.14 -8.18 -14.07
CA ARG A 460 -4.01 -8.41 -12.91
C ARG A 460 -3.23 -8.96 -11.71
N ARG A 461 -2.32 -9.93 -11.95
CA ARG A 461 -1.44 -10.49 -10.91
C ARG A 461 -0.55 -9.41 -10.30
N VAL A 462 0.17 -8.67 -11.14
CA VAL A 462 1.06 -7.56 -10.74
C VAL A 462 0.32 -6.52 -9.91
N ILE A 463 -0.82 -6.02 -10.40
CA ILE A 463 -1.60 -4.98 -9.69
C ILE A 463 -2.13 -5.49 -8.34
N HIS A 464 -2.49 -6.77 -8.24
CA HIS A 464 -2.94 -7.40 -7.01
C HIS A 464 -1.79 -7.59 -6.00
N GLU A 465 -0.76 -8.32 -6.39
CA GLU A 465 0.32 -8.79 -5.51
C GLU A 465 1.30 -7.67 -5.14
N TYR A 466 1.86 -6.97 -6.13
CA TYR A 466 2.86 -5.93 -5.90
C TYR A 466 2.23 -4.58 -5.51
N GLY A 467 0.92 -4.42 -5.78
CA GLY A 467 0.12 -3.31 -5.29
C GLY A 467 -0.39 -3.48 -3.86
N GLU A 468 -0.14 -4.62 -3.20
CA GLU A 468 -0.58 -4.92 -1.83
C GLU A 468 -2.10 -4.66 -1.60
N THR A 469 -2.93 -4.84 -2.64
CA THR A 469 -4.36 -4.44 -2.61
C THR A 469 -5.26 -5.55 -2.11
N THR A 470 -5.89 -5.33 -0.96
CA THR A 470 -6.89 -6.24 -0.36
C THR A 470 -8.23 -6.27 -1.08
N ASP A 471 -8.41 -5.50 -2.16
CA ASP A 471 -9.55 -5.62 -3.09
C ASP A 471 -9.10 -6.18 -4.45
N PRO A 472 -9.34 -7.48 -4.72
CA PRO A 472 -9.12 -8.09 -6.04
C PRO A 472 -10.04 -7.52 -7.14
N SER A 473 -11.17 -6.90 -6.78
CA SER A 473 -12.06 -6.25 -7.75
C SER A 473 -11.54 -4.89 -8.22
N ALA A 474 -10.88 -4.11 -7.36
CA ALA A 474 -10.11 -2.95 -7.81
C ALA A 474 -8.99 -3.38 -8.77
N ALA A 475 -8.20 -4.41 -8.42
CA ALA A 475 -7.15 -4.92 -9.30
C ALA A 475 -7.70 -5.35 -10.68
N ARG A 476 -8.83 -6.09 -10.69
CA ARG A 476 -9.55 -6.48 -11.91
C ARG A 476 -10.01 -5.26 -12.72
N ARG A 477 -10.78 -4.34 -12.13
CA ARG A 477 -11.30 -3.14 -12.81
C ARG A 477 -10.19 -2.28 -13.43
N ILE A 478 -9.08 -2.08 -12.70
CA ILE A 478 -7.93 -1.31 -13.20
C ILE A 478 -7.28 -2.02 -14.38
N THR A 479 -7.10 -3.35 -14.30
CA THR A 479 -6.59 -4.16 -15.40
C THR A 479 -7.49 -4.05 -16.64
N ASP A 480 -8.80 -4.27 -16.46
CA ASP A 480 -9.78 -4.24 -17.56
C ASP A 480 -9.81 -2.85 -18.23
N ALA A 481 -9.77 -1.76 -17.46
CA ALA A 481 -9.71 -0.40 -17.99
C ALA A 481 -8.42 -0.10 -18.77
N ILE A 482 -7.28 -0.69 -18.38
CA ILE A 482 -6.01 -0.57 -19.12
C ILE A 482 -6.07 -1.36 -20.43
N VAL A 483 -6.60 -2.58 -20.40
CA VAL A 483 -6.74 -3.43 -21.59
C VAL A 483 -7.70 -2.79 -22.61
N ILE A 484 -8.85 -2.28 -22.17
CA ILE A 484 -9.80 -1.54 -23.01
C ILE A 484 -9.16 -0.27 -23.59
N ALA A 485 -8.40 0.49 -22.79
CA ALA A 485 -7.69 1.67 -23.29
C ALA A 485 -6.63 1.31 -24.34
N ARG A 486 -5.94 0.17 -24.20
CA ARG A 486 -5.01 -0.37 -25.20
C ARG A 486 -5.74 -0.77 -26.49
N GLU A 487 -6.82 -1.53 -26.38
CA GLU A 487 -7.60 -2.01 -27.53
C GLU A 487 -8.24 -0.87 -28.33
N ALA A 488 -8.64 0.21 -27.66
CA ALA A 488 -9.13 1.44 -28.28
C ALA A 488 -8.01 2.35 -28.85
N GLY A 489 -6.74 2.02 -28.69
CA GLY A 489 -5.61 2.88 -29.08
C GLY A 489 -5.44 4.15 -28.21
N MET A 490 -6.10 4.21 -27.06
CA MET A 490 -6.16 5.35 -26.13
C MET A 490 -5.32 5.16 -24.86
N LEU A 491 -4.30 4.28 -24.90
CA LEU A 491 -3.48 3.96 -23.74
C LEU A 491 -2.60 5.18 -23.33
N PRO A 492 -2.70 5.68 -22.08
CA PRO A 492 -1.94 6.85 -21.66
C PRO A 492 -0.41 6.67 -21.72
N SER A 493 0.28 7.70 -22.21
CA SER A 493 1.74 7.82 -22.20
C SER A 493 2.29 8.69 -21.08
N THR A 494 1.43 9.44 -20.37
CA THR A 494 1.77 10.34 -19.26
C THR A 494 1.38 9.73 -17.91
N THR A 495 2.08 10.11 -16.85
CA THR A 495 1.75 9.72 -15.46
C THR A 495 0.34 10.16 -15.08
N LYS A 496 -0.05 11.39 -15.40
CA LYS A 496 -1.30 11.98 -14.95
C LYS A 496 -2.53 11.40 -15.64
N ASP A 497 -2.47 11.16 -16.95
CA ASP A 497 -3.59 10.55 -17.67
C ASP A 497 -3.73 9.07 -17.30
N PHE A 498 -2.62 8.37 -17.04
CA PHE A 498 -2.64 7.02 -16.48
C PHE A 498 -3.21 7.01 -15.05
N ALA A 499 -2.78 7.92 -14.19
CA ALA A 499 -3.29 8.09 -12.84
C ALA A 499 -4.80 8.40 -12.84
N ALA A 500 -5.28 9.19 -13.81
CA ALA A 500 -6.70 9.48 -14.01
C ALA A 500 -7.48 8.25 -14.54
N LEU A 501 -6.89 7.43 -15.42
CA LEU A 501 -7.49 6.16 -15.86
C LEU A 501 -7.67 5.19 -14.67
N VAL A 502 -6.63 5.01 -13.87
CA VAL A 502 -6.68 4.17 -12.65
C VAL A 502 -7.71 4.70 -11.64
N ALA A 503 -7.78 6.02 -11.44
CA ALA A 503 -8.77 6.64 -10.57
C ALA A 503 -10.23 6.40 -11.04
N ARG A 504 -10.50 6.53 -12.35
CA ARG A 504 -11.82 6.21 -12.94
C ARG A 504 -12.17 4.73 -12.75
N ALA A 505 -11.21 3.83 -12.95
CA ALA A 505 -11.42 2.39 -12.82
C ALA A 505 -11.66 1.91 -11.38
N LYS A 506 -10.98 2.52 -10.39
CA LYS A 506 -11.18 2.19 -8.97
C LYS A 506 -12.53 2.69 -8.43
N GLY A 507 -12.98 3.86 -8.88
CA GLY A 507 -14.26 4.46 -8.48
C GLY A 507 -14.17 5.41 -7.28
N LYS A 508 -15.33 5.93 -6.84
CA LYS A 508 -15.44 6.90 -5.74
C LYS A 508 -15.51 6.22 -4.37
N GLU A 509 -14.35 6.04 -3.75
CA GLU A 509 -14.22 5.61 -2.34
C GLU A 509 -13.39 6.63 -1.56
N TYR A 510 -13.56 6.72 -0.24
CA TYR A 510 -12.70 7.54 0.62
C TYR A 510 -11.30 6.90 0.74
N GLN A 511 -10.33 7.49 0.05
CA GLN A 511 -8.94 7.04 0.03
C GLN A 511 -8.04 8.05 0.76
N MET A 512 -7.24 7.59 1.73
CA MET A 512 -6.26 8.45 2.45
C MET A 512 -5.00 8.76 1.64
N MET A 513 -4.91 8.25 0.41
CA MET A 513 -3.77 8.35 -0.50
C MET A 513 -4.26 8.45 -1.95
N HIS A 514 -3.41 8.94 -2.86
CA HIS A 514 -3.75 9.02 -4.27
C HIS A 514 -4.18 7.64 -4.82
N PRO A 515 -5.34 7.51 -5.49
CA PRO A 515 -5.93 6.20 -5.83
C PRO A 515 -5.03 5.34 -6.73
N ALA A 516 -4.19 5.97 -7.56
CA ALA A 516 -3.24 5.27 -8.44
C ALA A 516 -1.91 4.85 -7.77
N LYS A 517 -1.63 5.28 -6.52
CA LYS A 517 -0.30 5.10 -5.89
C LYS A 517 0.14 3.64 -5.83
N LEU A 518 -0.76 2.73 -5.46
CA LEU A 518 -0.48 1.29 -5.37
C LEU A 518 -0.29 0.64 -6.75
N THR A 519 -0.96 1.14 -7.79
CA THR A 519 -0.73 0.70 -9.18
C THR A 519 0.63 1.16 -9.70
N PHE A 520 1.06 2.38 -9.37
CA PHE A 520 2.40 2.87 -9.69
C PHE A 520 3.47 2.02 -8.96
N GLN A 521 3.28 1.71 -7.68
CA GLN A 521 4.13 0.78 -6.93
C GLN A 521 4.19 -0.60 -7.59
N ALA A 522 3.05 -1.18 -7.99
CA ALA A 522 2.99 -2.49 -8.63
C ALA A 522 3.80 -2.56 -9.94
N LEU A 523 3.65 -1.54 -10.79
CA LEU A 523 4.40 -1.43 -12.04
C LEU A 523 5.90 -1.22 -11.77
N ARG A 524 6.26 -0.34 -10.82
CA ARG A 524 7.65 -0.09 -10.40
C ARG A 524 8.36 -1.40 -10.02
N ILE A 525 7.70 -2.24 -9.23
CA ILE A 525 8.25 -3.51 -8.73
C ILE A 525 8.51 -4.50 -9.87
N VAL A 526 7.55 -4.70 -10.79
CA VAL A 526 7.74 -5.67 -11.89
C VAL A 526 8.74 -5.18 -12.95
N LEU A 527 8.83 -3.86 -13.18
CA LEU A 527 9.76 -3.30 -14.15
C LEU A 527 11.21 -3.40 -13.66
N ASN A 528 11.47 -2.97 -12.42
CA ASN A 528 12.81 -2.94 -11.82
C ASN A 528 13.20 -4.24 -11.09
N GLN A 529 12.32 -5.26 -11.07
CA GLN A 529 12.47 -6.51 -10.33
C GLN A 529 12.75 -6.36 -8.82
N GLU A 530 12.26 -5.32 -8.15
CA GLU A 530 12.68 -4.94 -6.78
C GLU A 530 12.77 -6.12 -5.79
N PHE A 531 11.80 -7.02 -5.83
CA PHE A 531 11.71 -8.16 -4.92
C PHE A 531 12.66 -9.31 -5.25
N ASP A 532 12.97 -9.53 -6.53
CA ASP A 532 13.93 -10.54 -6.96
C ASP A 532 15.36 -10.01 -6.81
N GLU A 533 15.54 -8.71 -7.05
CA GLU A 533 16.78 -7.98 -6.85
C GLU A 533 17.17 -7.93 -5.36
N MET A 534 16.22 -7.63 -4.48
CA MET A 534 16.37 -7.77 -3.03
C MET A 534 16.84 -9.18 -2.62
N ARG A 535 16.22 -10.24 -3.17
CA ARG A 535 16.62 -11.64 -2.89
C ARG A 535 18.04 -11.93 -3.36
N ARG A 536 18.39 -11.52 -4.58
CA ARG A 536 19.75 -11.65 -5.13
C ARG A 536 20.77 -10.91 -4.25
N GLY A 537 20.45 -9.69 -3.82
CA GLY A 537 21.30 -8.89 -2.94
C GLY A 537 21.56 -9.54 -1.58
N MET A 538 20.50 -9.98 -0.89
CA MET A 538 20.64 -10.68 0.38
C MET A 538 21.43 -11.99 0.27
N PHE A 539 21.20 -12.77 -0.79
CA PHE A 539 21.94 -14.01 -1.05
C PHE A 539 23.41 -13.72 -1.41
N GLY A 540 23.67 -12.76 -2.29
CA GLY A 540 25.03 -12.35 -2.67
C GLY A 540 25.84 -11.84 -1.49
N ALA A 541 25.23 -11.02 -0.62
CA ALA A 541 25.82 -10.58 0.64
C ALA A 541 26.12 -11.76 1.57
N PHE A 542 25.15 -12.64 1.81
CA PHE A 542 25.34 -13.86 2.61
C PHE A 542 26.45 -14.75 2.05
N GLU A 543 26.63 -14.79 0.74
CA GLU A 543 27.67 -15.56 0.07
C GLU A 543 29.08 -15.01 0.40
N ILE A 544 29.31 -13.69 0.23
CA ILE A 544 30.65 -13.07 0.29
C ILE A 544 31.11 -12.56 1.66
N MET A 545 30.20 -12.31 2.61
CA MET A 545 30.62 -11.85 3.95
C MET A 545 31.44 -12.93 4.68
N PRO A 546 32.41 -12.59 5.53
CA PRO A 546 33.09 -13.54 6.41
C PRO A 546 32.19 -13.95 7.59
N GLU A 547 32.67 -14.82 8.49
CA GLU A 547 31.97 -15.06 9.76
C GLU A 547 31.85 -13.75 10.57
N HIS A 548 30.72 -13.56 11.25
CA HIS A 548 30.33 -12.34 11.96
C HIS A 548 30.08 -11.10 11.07
N GLY A 549 30.27 -11.20 9.75
CA GLY A 549 29.87 -10.17 8.79
C GLY A 549 28.38 -9.85 8.88
N ARG A 550 28.02 -8.58 8.64
CA ARG A 550 26.69 -8.02 8.93
C ARG A 550 25.95 -7.56 7.69
N LEU A 551 24.70 -8.02 7.52
CA LEU A 551 23.78 -7.52 6.50
C LEU A 551 22.72 -6.62 7.17
N GLY A 552 22.83 -5.31 6.96
CA GLY A 552 21.84 -4.32 7.37
C GLY A 552 20.87 -4.03 6.23
N ILE A 553 19.56 -4.09 6.50
CA ILE A 553 18.51 -3.89 5.49
C ILE A 553 17.49 -2.88 6.01
N LEU A 554 17.34 -1.75 5.32
CA LEU A 554 16.30 -0.76 5.58
C LEU A 554 15.09 -1.06 4.67
N THR A 555 13.94 -1.28 5.30
CA THR A 555 12.68 -1.70 4.66
C THR A 555 11.56 -0.69 4.92
N TRP A 556 10.69 -0.48 3.93
CA TRP A 556 9.70 0.59 3.87
C TRP A 556 8.26 0.11 3.78
N LYS A 557 8.02 -1.08 3.21
CA LYS A 557 6.70 -1.71 3.06
C LYS A 557 6.65 -3.14 3.63
N HIS A 558 5.44 -3.65 3.85
CA HIS A 558 5.24 -4.93 4.55
C HIS A 558 5.78 -6.12 3.76
N SER A 559 5.60 -6.12 2.44
CA SER A 559 6.20 -7.09 1.52
C SER A 559 7.73 -7.20 1.67
N GLU A 560 8.46 -6.10 1.80
CA GLU A 560 9.92 -6.14 2.03
C GLU A 560 10.26 -6.80 3.37
N CYS A 561 9.58 -6.44 4.45
CA CYS A 561 9.78 -7.09 5.75
C CYS A 561 9.51 -8.60 5.68
N ALA A 562 8.46 -9.04 4.96
CA ALA A 562 8.18 -10.45 4.75
C ALA A 562 9.32 -11.15 3.99
N ILE A 563 9.87 -10.52 2.95
CA ILE A 563 10.99 -11.07 2.18
C ILE A 563 12.27 -11.20 3.03
N VAL A 564 12.56 -10.23 3.93
CA VAL A 564 13.67 -10.37 4.91
C VAL A 564 13.43 -11.55 5.86
N VAL A 565 12.20 -11.70 6.38
CA VAL A 565 11.85 -12.75 7.34
C VAL A 565 11.87 -14.15 6.71
N ASP A 566 11.40 -14.30 5.47
CA ASP A 566 11.43 -15.59 4.77
C ASP A 566 12.86 -15.98 4.39
N PHE A 567 13.67 -15.02 3.89
CA PHE A 567 15.11 -15.25 3.71
C PHE A 567 15.79 -15.61 5.03
N TYR A 568 15.46 -14.96 6.14
CA TYR A 568 16.03 -15.29 7.43
C TYR A 568 15.72 -16.74 7.84
N ARG A 569 14.47 -17.20 7.71
CA ARG A 569 14.04 -18.56 8.06
C ARG A 569 14.82 -19.66 7.32
N ASP A 570 15.12 -19.47 6.04
CA ASP A 570 15.91 -20.43 5.24
C ASP A 570 17.35 -20.61 5.76
N TYR A 571 17.89 -19.60 6.44
CA TYR A 571 19.27 -19.53 6.92
C TYR A 571 19.41 -19.45 8.45
N GLU A 572 18.30 -19.45 9.21
CA GLU A 572 18.28 -19.19 10.65
C GLU A 572 19.13 -20.22 11.42
N VAL A 573 20.07 -19.70 12.23
CA VAL A 573 20.90 -20.54 13.12
C VAL A 573 20.21 -20.81 14.44
N VAL A 574 20.45 -22.00 14.98
CA VAL A 574 19.97 -22.42 16.29
C VAL A 574 20.54 -21.51 17.38
N ARG A 575 19.67 -21.03 18.28
CA ARG A 575 20.02 -20.32 19.52
C ARG A 575 20.18 -21.31 20.68
N ASP A 576 21.07 -21.01 21.63
CA ASP A 576 21.35 -21.91 22.77
C ASP A 576 20.16 -22.07 23.74
N ASP A 577 19.22 -21.11 23.74
CA ASP A 577 17.97 -21.17 24.48
C ASP A 577 16.84 -21.92 23.75
N PHE A 578 17.04 -22.35 22.50
CA PHE A 578 15.99 -22.95 21.68
C PHE A 578 15.53 -24.31 22.28
N PRO A 579 14.25 -24.51 22.64
CA PRO A 579 13.83 -25.69 23.41
C PRO A 579 14.12 -27.03 22.73
N LEU A 580 14.06 -27.08 21.40
CA LEU A 580 14.34 -28.29 20.63
C LEU A 580 15.84 -28.63 20.61
N TRP A 581 16.70 -27.61 20.73
CA TRP A 581 18.16 -27.76 20.82
C TRP A 581 18.56 -28.28 22.20
N GLN A 582 18.02 -27.68 23.26
CA GLN A 582 18.22 -28.15 24.63
C GLN A 582 17.76 -29.60 24.81
N TRP A 583 16.59 -29.97 24.26
CA TRP A 583 16.15 -31.36 24.22
C TRP A 583 17.11 -32.26 23.44
N ALA A 584 17.58 -31.84 22.26
CA ALA A 584 18.46 -32.66 21.43
C ALA A 584 19.85 -32.86 22.06
N GLN A 585 20.40 -31.83 22.72
CA GLN A 585 21.62 -31.93 23.52
C GLN A 585 21.42 -32.87 24.72
N SER A 586 20.34 -32.70 25.49
CA SER A 586 20.03 -33.54 26.66
C SER A 586 19.83 -35.02 26.30
N ALA A 587 19.10 -35.29 25.22
CA ALA A 587 18.74 -36.66 24.83
C ALA A 587 19.82 -37.40 24.01
N TYR A 588 20.75 -36.69 23.36
CA TYR A 588 21.74 -37.31 22.46
C TYR A 588 23.20 -36.89 22.68
N GLY A 589 23.48 -35.83 23.44
CA GLY A 589 24.84 -35.35 23.72
C GLY A 589 25.69 -35.19 22.45
N GLU A 590 26.91 -35.72 22.45
CA GLU A 590 27.77 -35.72 21.24
C GLU A 590 27.16 -36.41 20.01
N LYS A 591 26.18 -37.32 20.17
CA LYS A 591 25.52 -37.95 19.02
C LYS A 591 24.59 -36.97 18.28
N CYS A 592 24.29 -35.82 18.90
CA CYS A 592 23.63 -34.67 18.27
C CYS A 592 24.62 -33.93 17.36
N SER A 593 25.74 -33.45 17.91
CA SER A 593 26.76 -32.69 17.17
C SER A 593 27.48 -33.51 16.08
N LYS A 594 27.58 -34.84 16.23
CA LYS A 594 28.07 -35.76 15.19
C LYS A 594 27.07 -36.06 14.07
N LYS A 595 25.85 -35.51 14.13
CA LYS A 595 24.79 -35.67 13.11
C LYS A 595 24.24 -34.36 12.56
N LEU A 596 24.37 -33.26 13.30
CA LEU A 596 24.00 -31.93 12.86
C LEU A 596 25.24 -31.16 12.42
N GLU A 597 25.42 -31.14 11.10
CA GLU A 597 26.47 -30.39 10.41
C GLU A 597 26.35 -28.88 10.71
N ARG A 598 27.49 -28.23 10.95
CA ARG A 598 27.57 -26.76 11.00
C ARG A 598 27.67 -26.24 9.57
N LYS A 599 26.88 -25.21 9.26
CA LYS A 599 26.79 -24.57 7.94
C LYS A 599 26.79 -23.07 8.11
N TRP A 600 27.01 -22.35 7.02
CA TRP A 600 26.73 -20.92 7.00
C TRP A 600 25.23 -20.67 7.20
N GLY A 601 24.91 -19.74 8.09
CA GLY A 601 23.56 -19.28 8.40
C GLY A 601 23.58 -17.85 8.97
N MET A 602 22.42 -17.37 9.38
CA MET A 602 22.19 -16.01 9.88
C MET A 602 21.59 -16.03 11.29
N HIS A 603 22.00 -15.08 12.12
CA HIS A 603 21.31 -14.65 13.34
C HIS A 603 20.68 -13.27 13.09
N MET A 604 19.41 -13.07 13.39
CA MET A 604 18.76 -11.75 13.28
C MET A 604 18.74 -11.04 14.64
N ASP A 605 19.07 -9.75 14.63
CA ASP A 605 18.96 -8.88 15.80
C ASP A 605 17.60 -8.15 15.77
N ASP A 606 17.10 -7.70 16.93
CA ASP A 606 15.78 -7.06 17.02
C ASP A 606 15.62 -5.89 16.04
N ALA A 607 14.55 -5.95 15.22
CA ALA A 607 14.33 -5.01 14.13
C ALA A 607 14.00 -3.60 14.66
N GLN A 608 14.81 -2.62 14.29
CA GLN A 608 14.76 -1.27 14.82
C GLN A 608 13.79 -0.38 14.03
N ARG A 609 13.21 0.62 14.72
CA ARG A 609 12.31 1.63 14.16
C ARG A 609 12.87 3.03 14.38
N PRO A 610 12.57 4.01 13.51
CA PRO A 610 13.03 5.38 13.68
C PRO A 610 12.49 5.98 14.98
N SER A 611 13.36 6.69 15.71
CA SER A 611 12.99 7.39 16.94
C SER A 611 11.93 8.50 16.70
N GLU A 612 11.27 8.96 17.77
CA GLU A 612 10.39 10.14 17.71
C GLU A 612 11.14 11.40 17.27
N SER A 613 12.46 11.49 17.52
CA SER A 613 13.33 12.56 17.04
C SER A 613 13.65 12.43 15.55
N GLU A 614 14.07 11.24 15.09
CA GLU A 614 14.34 10.95 13.68
C GLU A 614 13.09 11.18 12.82
N THR A 615 11.93 10.67 13.24
CA THR A 615 10.65 10.88 12.55
C THR A 615 10.20 12.35 12.49
N ARG A 616 10.66 13.19 13.45
CA ARG A 616 10.41 14.65 13.46
C ARG A 616 11.42 15.45 12.63
N ALA A 617 12.65 14.97 12.48
CA ALA A 617 13.71 15.63 11.70
C ALA A 617 13.73 15.19 10.22
N ASN A 618 13.27 13.97 9.96
CA ASN A 618 13.24 13.33 8.66
C ASN A 618 11.86 12.68 8.42
N SER A 619 10.87 13.47 8.02
CA SER A 619 9.50 12.96 7.84
C SER A 619 9.36 11.83 6.81
N ARG A 620 10.37 11.62 5.95
CA ARG A 620 10.45 10.49 5.01
C ARG A 620 10.73 9.17 5.74
N SER A 621 11.52 9.15 6.83
CA SER A 621 11.94 7.91 7.52
C SER A 621 10.85 7.18 8.30
N ARG A 622 9.71 7.82 8.57
CA ARG A 622 8.59 7.35 9.42
C ARG A 622 8.09 5.89 9.24
N SER A 623 8.35 5.27 8.09
CA SER A 623 7.89 3.92 7.73
C SER A 623 9.02 2.88 7.75
N ALA A 624 10.27 3.32 7.91
CA ALA A 624 11.46 2.50 7.89
C ALA A 624 11.46 1.44 9.01
N THR A 625 12.05 0.28 8.71
CA THR A 625 12.48 -0.74 9.67
C THR A 625 13.89 -1.17 9.30
N LEU A 626 14.84 -1.05 10.23
CA LEU A 626 16.21 -1.52 10.05
C LEU A 626 16.33 -2.93 10.65
N HIS A 627 16.60 -3.92 9.79
CA HIS A 627 16.92 -5.29 10.18
C HIS A 627 18.44 -5.48 10.12
N ILE A 628 19.02 -6.21 11.06
CA ILE A 628 20.44 -6.57 11.04
C ILE A 628 20.57 -8.08 11.19
N LEU A 629 21.18 -8.71 10.18
CA LEU A 629 21.48 -10.14 10.16
C LEU A 629 23.00 -10.34 10.27
N ARG A 630 23.44 -11.30 11.06
CA ARG A 630 24.86 -11.59 11.34
C ARG A 630 25.21 -12.99 10.88
N LYS A 631 26.16 -13.14 9.95
CA LYS A 631 26.60 -14.44 9.42
C LYS A 631 27.29 -15.25 10.52
N ARG A 632 26.98 -16.55 10.59
CA ARG A 632 27.51 -17.52 11.56
C ARG A 632 27.74 -18.88 10.91
N HIS A 633 28.74 -19.62 11.39
CA HIS A 633 28.99 -21.00 11.01
C HIS A 633 28.43 -21.95 12.10
N ALA A 634 27.16 -22.32 12.02
CA ALA A 634 26.43 -23.01 13.08
C ALA A 634 25.39 -24.01 12.54
N VAL A 635 24.70 -24.74 13.42
CA VAL A 635 23.57 -25.59 13.03
C VAL A 635 22.38 -24.69 12.65
N ARG A 636 21.70 -24.98 11.54
CA ARG A 636 20.44 -24.28 11.18
C ARG A 636 19.23 -24.91 11.88
N ILE A 637 18.22 -24.09 12.18
CA ILE A 637 16.98 -24.58 12.82
C ILE A 637 16.32 -25.66 11.95
N SER A 638 16.18 -25.46 10.64
CA SER A 638 15.58 -26.43 9.71
C SER A 638 16.32 -27.78 9.63
N ASP A 639 17.62 -27.84 9.95
CA ASP A 639 18.37 -29.09 10.05
C ASP A 639 18.14 -29.78 11.41
N LEU A 640 18.16 -29.02 12.50
CA LEU A 640 17.82 -29.49 13.84
C LEU A 640 16.40 -30.05 13.89
N GLU A 641 15.42 -29.35 13.31
CA GLU A 641 14.03 -29.80 13.28
C GLU A 641 13.87 -31.08 12.45
N ARG A 642 14.47 -31.17 11.25
CA ARG A 642 14.42 -32.40 10.44
C ARG A 642 15.03 -33.60 11.16
N PHE A 643 16.10 -33.40 11.94
CA PHE A 643 16.66 -34.41 12.82
C PHE A 643 15.70 -34.79 13.97
N ALA A 644 15.15 -33.80 14.67
CA ALA A 644 14.31 -33.98 15.84
C ALA A 644 12.94 -34.60 15.51
N TYR A 645 12.24 -34.11 14.48
CA TYR A 645 10.89 -34.56 14.12
C TYR A 645 10.92 -36.03 13.65
N LYS A 646 11.97 -36.43 12.93
CA LYS A 646 12.23 -37.83 12.54
C LYS A 646 12.39 -38.75 13.75
N ILE A 647 12.98 -38.25 14.85
CA ILE A 647 13.15 -39.00 16.11
C ILE A 647 11.86 -39.02 16.93
N LYS A 648 11.13 -37.90 16.96
CA LYS A 648 9.86 -37.74 17.71
C LYS A 648 8.65 -38.41 17.03
N GLY A 649 8.76 -38.77 15.75
CA GLY A 649 7.64 -39.29 14.96
C GLY A 649 6.68 -38.21 14.47
N TRP A 650 7.05 -36.93 14.53
CA TRP A 650 6.19 -35.77 14.19
C TRP A 650 6.04 -35.52 12.68
N GLY A 651 6.41 -36.49 11.83
CA GLY A 651 6.35 -36.37 10.38
C GLY A 651 7.63 -35.82 9.74
N LYS A 652 7.48 -35.19 8.57
CA LYS A 652 8.55 -34.53 7.83
C LYS A 652 8.22 -33.05 7.67
N ILE A 653 9.22 -32.20 7.84
CA ILE A 653 9.19 -30.84 7.33
C ILE A 653 9.43 -30.92 5.81
N ALA A 654 8.74 -30.07 5.04
CA ALA A 654 8.98 -29.96 3.61
C ALA A 654 10.38 -29.39 3.37
N GLU A 655 11.08 -29.87 2.34
CA GLU A 655 12.29 -29.18 1.89
C GLU A 655 11.91 -27.74 1.49
N PRO A 656 12.71 -26.72 1.87
CA PRO A 656 12.47 -25.36 1.40
C PRO A 656 12.50 -25.37 -0.14
N ALA A 657 11.61 -24.59 -0.75
CA ALA A 657 11.61 -24.46 -2.21
C ALA A 657 13.00 -23.97 -2.66
N PRO A 658 13.59 -24.52 -3.73
CA PRO A 658 14.83 -23.99 -4.26
C PRO A 658 14.62 -22.50 -4.61
N PRO A 659 15.59 -21.62 -4.32
CA PRO A 659 15.44 -20.20 -4.64
C PRO A 659 15.13 -20.03 -6.13
N PRO A 660 14.26 -19.08 -6.50
CA PRO A 660 13.84 -18.91 -7.89
C PRO A 660 15.06 -18.69 -8.79
N ALA A 661 15.05 -19.33 -9.95
CA ALA A 661 16.17 -19.28 -10.89
C ALA A 661 16.52 -17.83 -11.23
N VAL A 662 17.80 -17.48 -11.10
CA VAL A 662 18.28 -16.10 -11.30
C VAL A 662 18.18 -15.73 -12.78
N THR A 663 17.08 -15.09 -13.15
CA THR A 663 16.84 -14.50 -14.46
C THR A 663 17.03 -12.98 -14.38
N PHE A 664 18.18 -12.50 -14.85
CA PHE A 664 18.34 -11.08 -15.11
C PHE A 664 17.48 -10.69 -16.33
N LYS A 665 16.83 -9.52 -16.29
CA LYS A 665 16.20 -8.89 -17.47
C LYS A 665 17.20 -8.04 -18.28
N TYR A 666 18.42 -7.98 -17.77
CA TYR A 666 19.53 -7.21 -18.31
C TYR A 666 20.64 -8.22 -18.58
N ASP A 667 21.19 -8.21 -19.79
CA ASP A 667 22.44 -8.93 -20.05
C ASP A 667 23.58 -8.31 -19.22
N ILE A 668 24.58 -9.14 -18.92
CA ILE A 668 25.74 -8.83 -18.08
C ILE A 668 26.72 -7.94 -18.85
#